data_AF-A0A662HQV8-F1
#
_entry.id   AF-A0A662HQV8-F1
#
_cell.length_a   1.000
_cell.length_b   1.000
_cell.length_c   1.000
_cell.angle_alpha   90.00
_cell.angle_beta   90.00
_cell.angle_gamma   90.00
#
_symmetry.space_group_name_H-M   'P 1'
#
loop_
_entity.id
_entity.type
_entity.pdbx_description
1 polymer ?
#
loop_
_entity_poly.entity_id
_entity_poly.type
_entity_poly.pdbx_seq_one_letter_code
_entity_poly.pdbx_strand_id
1 'polypeptide(L)'
;MNKVYKIGIVAVLLLMAFLYTQPIVQCSPEFTYYVRVAVILTREEVQEISLGSGEIKEFTPMPSPKGYKLMYLEIASDGEFPENIVPISFDKKIESPNGIEAVISTGRTIKLINQAEDTVRFTATISHVYVKEYKLPIVDNKIEVTIENPPEPFTVDDVEFKVSVDNYLPVGIIGVIDPSGRDLFDPTVQVSLPTDAINFDPHHVRVKLGGDLSTGTYTIVFDISDDYVLPCSYLVLQREFLNTTIPPKSTKTLSYGDSSARLIGYAVVLYGLAPSGKTQGEVLIEGAPVDRVYDRSENIKIEGVSYLVPPIEFRLWVRAFVVFGKEFTVINSMNQPISMIYVPLAIREVGVWSENGLTITITEDDVSGSEYAYLVVQTPFYGIIEDVVTPGGASMSGYLNSRIIWGGQEARSLSIKWDEMYIQVKSGSLMDTGVYKIKIKWKEFKLCVVDANGKPIANARVMLNGTTKTYVTDNEGMVTIKPYMPGIHIVKVVFRGTEVFSCYLSELSEDEVNEVKCEVYMLAVSAVSVLNSPIPHATVEILRSPGDEVVYKCETNEQGTIVIDQLPKGIYDIRVAYKRLESVERNFALEKNDELRVTLGMLFELPFLGIPITTTEGALIGGVAAAAVAFKLWRGRSKEEFEGATIEDVEG
;
A
#
# COMPACT_ATOMS: atom_id res chain seq x y z
N MET A 1 34.97 -60.93 -17.01
CA MET A 1 34.10 -60.11 -16.13
C MET A 1 34.75 -58.74 -15.87
N ASN A 2 34.70 -57.76 -16.80
CA ASN A 2 35.27 -56.42 -16.48
C ASN A 2 34.82 -55.22 -17.35
N LYS A 3 33.83 -55.37 -18.25
CA LYS A 3 33.31 -54.25 -19.06
C LYS A 3 31.84 -53.90 -18.76
N VAL A 4 31.01 -54.88 -18.40
CA VAL A 4 29.58 -54.66 -18.13
C VAL A 4 29.33 -53.93 -16.80
N TYR A 5 30.13 -54.22 -15.76
CA TYR A 5 30.00 -53.54 -14.46
C TYR A 5 30.41 -52.07 -14.47
N LYS A 6 31.39 -51.67 -15.32
CA LYS A 6 31.85 -50.28 -15.40
C LYS A 6 30.84 -49.37 -16.10
N ILE A 7 30.07 -49.89 -17.05
CA ILE A 7 29.03 -49.12 -17.75
C ILE A 7 27.81 -48.94 -16.83
N GLY A 8 27.44 -49.95 -16.05
CA GLY A 8 26.34 -49.85 -15.09
C GLY A 8 26.58 -48.83 -13.97
N ILE A 9 27.80 -48.78 -13.42
CA ILE A 9 28.13 -47.82 -12.34
C ILE A 9 28.18 -46.37 -12.86
N VAL A 10 28.69 -46.15 -14.08
CA VAL A 10 28.71 -44.81 -14.69
C VAL A 10 27.30 -44.34 -15.05
N ALA A 11 26.41 -45.24 -15.52
CA ALA A 11 25.02 -44.91 -15.80
C ALA A 11 24.21 -44.59 -14.52
N VAL A 12 24.47 -45.31 -13.42
CA VAL A 12 23.82 -45.03 -12.12
C VAL A 12 24.35 -43.73 -11.49
N LEU A 13 25.64 -43.43 -11.63
CA LEU A 13 26.22 -42.15 -11.17
C LEU A 13 25.74 -40.95 -12.01
N LEU A 14 25.53 -41.11 -13.32
CA LEU A 14 24.95 -40.08 -14.19
C LEU A 14 23.45 -39.87 -13.91
N LEU A 15 22.70 -40.94 -13.59
CA LEU A 15 21.30 -40.81 -13.15
C LEU A 15 21.19 -40.14 -11.77
N MET A 16 22.09 -40.44 -10.84
CA MET A 16 22.14 -39.78 -9.53
C MET A 16 22.60 -38.31 -9.63
N ALA A 17 23.48 -37.97 -10.58
CA ALA A 17 23.85 -36.58 -10.85
C ALA A 17 22.69 -35.77 -11.46
N PHE A 18 21.82 -36.39 -12.27
CA PHE A 18 20.61 -35.75 -12.82
C PHE A 18 19.47 -35.61 -11.79
N LEU A 19 19.42 -36.46 -10.76
CA LEU A 19 18.43 -36.37 -9.68
C LEU A 19 18.79 -35.30 -8.62
N TYR A 20 20.04 -34.83 -8.58
CA TYR A 20 20.50 -33.78 -7.66
C TYR A 20 20.55 -32.37 -8.27
N THR A 21 20.17 -32.22 -9.54
CA THR A 21 20.03 -30.91 -10.20
C THR A 21 18.58 -30.64 -10.56
N GLN A 22 17.66 -30.78 -9.61
CA GLN A 22 16.45 -29.96 -9.67
C GLN A 22 16.88 -28.59 -9.15
N PRO A 23 16.73 -27.50 -9.91
CA PRO A 23 16.82 -26.19 -9.30
C PRO A 23 15.82 -26.20 -8.14
N ILE A 24 16.28 -25.92 -6.94
CA ILE A 24 15.39 -25.47 -5.88
C ILE A 24 14.76 -24.22 -6.48
N VAL A 25 13.56 -24.37 -7.02
CA VAL A 25 12.68 -23.24 -7.22
C VAL A 25 12.41 -22.79 -5.80
N GLN A 26 13.22 -21.84 -5.32
CA GLN A 26 12.78 -20.95 -4.28
C GLN A 26 11.52 -20.34 -4.87
N CYS A 27 10.36 -20.85 -4.46
CA CYS A 27 9.11 -20.17 -4.65
C CYS A 27 9.29 -18.90 -3.81
N SER A 28 9.80 -17.84 -4.43
CA SER A 28 9.62 -16.50 -3.89
C SER A 28 8.11 -16.38 -3.67
N PRO A 29 7.65 -15.95 -2.49
CA PRO A 29 6.23 -15.72 -2.28
C PRO A 29 5.72 -14.86 -3.42
N GLU A 30 4.62 -15.28 -4.04
CA GLU A 30 3.98 -14.55 -5.12
C GLU A 30 3.62 -13.16 -4.57
N PHE A 31 4.28 -12.12 -5.09
CA PHE A 31 4.18 -10.78 -4.53
C PHE A 31 2.83 -10.17 -4.91
N THR A 32 2.00 -9.88 -3.91
CA THR A 32 0.71 -9.22 -4.12
C THR A 32 0.82 -7.74 -3.76
N TYR A 33 0.82 -6.87 -4.77
CA TYR A 33 0.69 -5.43 -4.56
C TYR A 33 -0.77 -5.07 -4.26
N TYR A 34 -0.96 -3.99 -3.49
CA TYR A 34 -2.29 -3.46 -3.17
C TYR A 34 -2.44 -2.05 -3.72
N VAL A 35 -3.61 -1.76 -4.25
CA VAL A 35 -3.98 -0.41 -4.73
C VAL A 35 -5.08 0.17 -3.87
N ARG A 36 -5.12 1.50 -3.75
CA ARG A 36 -6.20 2.20 -3.06
C ARG A 36 -7.29 2.54 -4.05
N VAL A 37 -8.54 2.33 -3.64
CA VAL A 37 -9.73 2.72 -4.39
C VAL A 37 -10.53 3.67 -3.52
N ALA A 38 -10.90 4.82 -4.08
CA ALA A 38 -11.77 5.80 -3.45
C ALA A 38 -12.98 6.04 -4.35
N VAL A 39 -14.19 5.77 -3.84
CA VAL A 39 -15.44 6.16 -4.49
C VAL A 39 -15.93 7.44 -3.84
N ILE A 40 -16.12 8.48 -4.65
CA ILE A 40 -16.41 9.85 -4.23
C ILE A 40 -17.83 10.20 -4.69
N LEU A 41 -18.61 10.77 -3.79
CA LEU A 41 -19.92 11.35 -4.06
C LEU A 41 -19.84 12.85 -3.87
N THR A 42 -20.14 13.63 -4.91
CA THR A 42 -20.14 15.09 -4.88
C THR A 42 -21.52 15.59 -5.26
N ARG A 43 -22.20 16.25 -4.32
CA ARG A 43 -23.47 16.93 -4.59
C ARG A 43 -23.30 18.43 -4.47
N GLU A 44 -23.70 19.15 -5.51
CA GLU A 44 -23.60 20.61 -5.56
C GLU A 44 -24.97 21.27 -5.49
N GLU A 45 -25.07 22.34 -4.71
CA GLU A 45 -26.26 23.19 -4.59
C GLU A 45 -25.86 24.65 -4.81
N VAL A 46 -26.50 25.32 -5.77
CA VAL A 46 -26.29 26.76 -6.00
C VAL A 46 -27.33 27.54 -5.20
N GLN A 47 -26.88 28.46 -4.34
CA GLN A 47 -27.73 29.26 -3.48
C GLN A 47 -27.42 30.76 -3.60
N GLU A 48 -28.45 31.59 -3.72
CA GLU A 48 -28.33 33.02 -3.46
C GLU A 48 -28.34 33.29 -1.95
N ILE A 49 -27.25 33.84 -1.43
CA ILE A 49 -27.06 34.17 -0.02
C ILE A 49 -27.27 35.68 0.16
N SER A 50 -28.02 36.05 1.19
CA SER A 50 -28.22 37.45 1.61
C SER A 50 -27.91 37.54 3.10
N LEU A 51 -26.93 38.37 3.47
CA LEU A 51 -26.50 38.55 4.87
C LEU A 51 -26.61 40.02 5.27
N GLY A 52 -27.36 40.30 6.32
CA GLY A 52 -27.41 41.60 6.96
C GLY A 52 -26.08 41.98 7.63
N SER A 53 -25.95 43.24 8.05
CA SER A 53 -24.74 43.71 8.74
C SER A 53 -24.47 42.89 10.02
N GLY A 54 -23.25 42.36 10.14
CA GLY A 54 -22.83 41.53 11.28
C GLY A 54 -23.45 40.12 11.32
N GLU A 55 -24.28 39.75 10.34
CA GLU A 55 -24.92 38.44 10.31
C GLU A 55 -23.92 37.33 10.00
N ILE A 56 -24.04 36.20 10.71
CA ILE A 56 -23.24 35.00 10.49
C ILE A 56 -24.11 33.92 9.86
N LYS A 57 -23.68 33.40 8.72
CA LYS A 57 -24.25 32.20 8.11
C LYS A 57 -23.40 30.99 8.44
N GLU A 58 -24.07 29.94 8.92
CA GLU A 58 -23.45 28.65 9.19
C GLU A 58 -23.91 27.62 8.14
N PHE A 59 -22.96 26.90 7.57
CA PHE A 59 -23.17 25.84 6.59
C PHE A 59 -22.78 24.50 7.20
N THR A 60 -23.65 23.51 7.07
CA THR A 60 -23.46 22.17 7.63
C THR A 60 -23.49 21.12 6.52
N PRO A 61 -22.65 20.09 6.56
CA PRO A 61 -22.72 19.01 5.59
C PRO A 61 -24.05 18.25 5.73
N MET A 62 -24.55 17.69 4.62
CA MET A 62 -25.65 16.75 4.66
C MET A 62 -25.27 15.47 5.44
N PRO A 63 -26.23 14.66 5.89
CA PRO A 63 -25.94 13.36 6.49
C PRO A 63 -25.13 12.46 5.54
N SER A 64 -24.07 11.82 6.05
CA SER A 64 -23.24 10.93 5.24
C SER A 64 -24.02 9.67 4.82
N PRO A 65 -23.95 9.27 3.54
CA PRO A 65 -24.49 8.00 3.09
C PRO A 65 -23.85 6.81 3.80
N LYS A 66 -24.56 5.67 3.86
CA LYS A 66 -24.04 4.46 4.52
C LYS A 66 -22.72 4.00 3.89
N GLY A 67 -21.68 3.85 4.71
CA GLY A 67 -20.35 3.40 4.28
C GLY A 67 -19.47 4.51 3.69
N TYR A 68 -19.98 5.74 3.61
CA TYR A 68 -19.22 6.92 3.21
C TYR A 68 -18.90 7.77 4.42
N LYS A 69 -17.74 8.44 4.39
CA LYS A 69 -17.33 9.47 5.35
C LYS A 69 -17.36 10.82 4.66
N LEU A 70 -17.66 11.90 5.39
CA LEU A 70 -17.48 13.25 4.87
C LEU A 70 -16.00 13.43 4.50
N MET A 71 -15.74 13.73 3.24
CA MET A 71 -14.41 14.14 2.79
C MET A 71 -14.23 15.62 3.10
N TYR A 72 -15.14 16.47 2.60
CA TYR A 72 -15.21 17.88 2.96
C TYR A 72 -16.55 18.51 2.55
N LEU A 73 -16.83 19.66 3.16
CA LEU A 73 -17.80 20.65 2.72
C LEU A 73 -17.03 21.82 2.07
N GLU A 74 -17.46 22.28 0.91
CA GLU A 74 -16.89 23.44 0.23
C GLU A 74 -17.97 24.49 -0.03
N ILE A 75 -17.66 25.76 0.23
CA ILE A 75 -18.46 26.91 -0.19
C ILE A 75 -17.61 27.74 -1.12
N ALA A 76 -18.03 27.84 -2.39
CA ALA A 76 -17.38 28.63 -3.42
C ALA A 76 -18.28 29.79 -3.87
N SER A 77 -17.71 30.96 -4.10
CA SER A 77 -18.41 32.10 -4.71
C SER A 77 -18.36 31.99 -6.25
N ASP A 78 -19.25 32.70 -6.95
CA ASP A 78 -19.10 32.92 -8.40
C ASP A 78 -17.95 33.91 -8.64
N GLY A 79 -16.72 33.36 -8.71
CA GLY A 79 -15.48 34.13 -8.64
C GLY A 79 -15.00 34.26 -7.19
N GLU A 80 -14.84 35.49 -6.72
CA GLU A 80 -14.35 35.78 -5.36
C GLU A 80 -15.51 36.06 -4.41
N PHE A 81 -15.32 35.78 -3.12
CA PHE A 81 -16.22 36.28 -2.09
C PHE A 81 -16.22 37.82 -2.13
N PRO A 82 -17.39 38.47 -1.95
CA PRO A 82 -17.42 39.92 -1.80
C PRO A 82 -16.50 40.35 -0.66
N GLU A 83 -15.82 41.49 -0.80
CA GLU A 83 -14.77 41.96 0.13
C GLU A 83 -15.19 41.94 1.61
N ASN A 84 -16.47 42.23 1.89
CA ASN A 84 -17.02 42.28 3.24
C ASN A 84 -17.52 40.92 3.78
N ILE A 85 -17.52 39.86 2.97
CA ILE A 85 -17.87 38.51 3.39
C ILE A 85 -16.60 37.79 3.82
N VAL A 86 -16.43 37.65 5.13
CA VAL A 86 -15.22 37.07 5.72
C VAL A 86 -15.51 35.65 6.22
N PRO A 87 -14.78 34.64 5.74
CA PRO A 87 -14.82 33.30 6.33
C PRO A 87 -14.15 33.31 7.71
N ILE A 88 -14.83 32.79 8.74
CA ILE A 88 -14.35 32.80 10.14
C ILE A 88 -14.23 31.39 10.75
N SER A 89 -14.71 30.36 10.05
CA SER A 89 -14.55 28.95 10.42
C SER A 89 -14.40 28.13 9.15
N PHE A 90 -13.19 27.62 8.90
CA PHE A 90 -12.82 26.76 7.78
C PHE A 90 -11.45 26.12 8.05
N ASP A 91 -11.11 25.07 7.31
CA ASP A 91 -9.82 24.36 7.43
C ASP A 91 -8.84 24.78 6.32
N LYS A 92 -9.34 24.96 5.08
CA LYS A 92 -8.56 25.38 3.90
C LYS A 92 -9.33 26.39 3.05
N LYS A 93 -8.62 27.12 2.18
CA LYS A 93 -9.21 28.06 1.22
C LYS A 93 -8.58 27.92 -0.16
N ILE A 94 -9.35 28.31 -1.17
CA ILE A 94 -8.91 28.57 -2.53
C ILE A 94 -8.82 30.09 -2.67
N GLU A 95 -7.65 30.59 -3.04
CA GLU A 95 -7.37 32.02 -3.11
C GLU A 95 -6.65 32.36 -4.42
N SER A 96 -7.09 33.46 -5.03
CA SER A 96 -6.48 34.08 -6.20
C SER A 96 -5.79 35.39 -5.79
N PRO A 97 -5.08 36.07 -6.71
CA PRO A 97 -4.50 37.37 -6.42
C PRO A 97 -5.53 38.46 -6.05
N ASN A 98 -6.81 38.30 -6.41
CA ASN A 98 -7.83 39.33 -6.12
C ASN A 98 -8.75 38.97 -4.94
N GLY A 99 -8.79 37.72 -4.47
CA GLY A 99 -9.53 37.37 -3.27
C GLY A 99 -9.66 35.88 -2.99
N ILE A 100 -10.42 35.55 -1.94
CA ILE A 100 -10.77 34.17 -1.61
C ILE A 100 -11.92 33.75 -2.52
N GLU A 101 -11.77 32.63 -3.23
CA GLU A 101 -12.78 32.08 -4.14
C GLU A 101 -13.65 31.03 -3.45
N ALA A 102 -13.02 30.20 -2.59
CA ALA A 102 -13.73 29.15 -1.87
C ALA A 102 -13.10 28.86 -0.51
N VAL A 103 -13.90 28.26 0.38
CA VAL A 103 -13.45 27.74 1.68
C VAL A 103 -13.94 26.32 1.90
N ILE A 104 -13.10 25.51 2.55
CA ILE A 104 -13.27 24.07 2.71
C ILE A 104 -13.18 23.70 4.20
N SER A 105 -14.02 22.76 4.65
CA SER A 105 -13.89 22.11 5.95
C SER A 105 -14.04 20.59 5.87
N THR A 106 -13.18 19.86 6.59
CA THR A 106 -13.18 18.37 6.64
C THR A 106 -13.89 17.77 7.84
N GLY A 107 -14.34 18.59 8.80
CA GLY A 107 -14.83 18.03 10.07
C GLY A 107 -15.82 18.89 10.84
N ARG A 108 -16.14 20.11 10.38
CA ARG A 108 -17.06 21.04 11.04
C ARG A 108 -17.85 21.88 10.03
N THR A 109 -18.59 22.83 10.58
CA THR A 109 -19.39 23.81 9.85
C THR A 109 -18.52 24.95 9.32
N ILE A 110 -18.88 25.43 8.14
CA ILE A 110 -18.28 26.64 7.57
C ILE A 110 -19.09 27.83 8.05
N LYS A 111 -18.41 28.92 8.45
CA LYS A 111 -19.07 30.16 8.87
C LYS A 111 -18.57 31.35 8.08
N LEU A 112 -19.51 32.10 7.52
CA LEU A 112 -19.26 33.37 6.83
C LEU A 112 -19.93 34.51 7.62
N ILE A 113 -19.23 35.63 7.79
CA ILE A 113 -19.79 36.85 8.41
C ILE A 113 -19.78 38.00 7.43
N ASN A 114 -20.85 38.80 7.42
CA ASN A 114 -20.86 40.08 6.72
C ASN A 114 -20.34 41.21 7.63
N GLN A 115 -19.23 41.83 7.24
CA GLN A 115 -18.61 42.96 7.95
C GLN A 115 -19.01 44.33 7.39
N ALA A 116 -19.84 44.41 6.35
CA ALA A 116 -20.37 45.66 5.83
C ALA A 116 -21.44 46.26 6.75
N GLU A 117 -21.68 47.57 6.60
CA GLU A 117 -22.80 48.27 7.26
C GLU A 117 -24.15 47.91 6.63
N ASP A 118 -24.15 47.44 5.38
CA ASP A 118 -25.34 47.09 4.61
C ASP A 118 -25.48 45.57 4.37
N THR A 119 -26.64 45.16 3.85
CA THR A 119 -26.88 43.78 3.42
C THR A 119 -26.07 43.45 2.17
N VAL A 120 -25.29 42.38 2.22
CA VAL A 120 -24.53 41.86 1.07
C VAL A 120 -25.24 40.64 0.49
N ARG A 121 -25.32 40.58 -0.84
CA ARG A 121 -25.89 39.45 -1.58
C ARG A 121 -24.87 38.88 -2.55
N PHE A 122 -24.79 37.57 -2.62
CA PHE A 122 -23.90 36.86 -3.55
C PHE A 122 -24.42 35.45 -3.82
N THR A 123 -23.99 34.88 -4.93
CA THR A 123 -24.27 33.48 -5.27
C THR A 123 -23.13 32.61 -4.79
N ALA A 124 -23.45 31.49 -4.16
CA ALA A 124 -22.47 30.48 -3.78
C ALA A 124 -22.88 29.09 -4.25
N THR A 125 -21.88 28.29 -4.61
CA THR A 125 -21.99 26.85 -4.81
C THR A 125 -21.57 26.15 -3.52
N ILE A 126 -22.45 25.29 -3.01
CA ILE A 126 -22.26 24.49 -1.81
C ILE A 126 -22.02 23.06 -2.26
N SER A 127 -20.80 22.55 -2.08
CA SER A 127 -20.42 21.19 -2.51
C SER A 127 -20.26 20.28 -1.30
N HIS A 128 -21.05 19.21 -1.27
CA HIS A 128 -21.01 18.16 -0.26
C HIS A 128 -20.27 16.94 -0.80
N VAL A 129 -19.07 16.68 -0.28
CA VAL A 129 -18.20 15.63 -0.80
C VAL A 129 -18.00 14.52 0.22
N TYR A 130 -18.32 13.29 -0.18
CA TYR A 130 -18.17 12.09 0.65
C TYR A 130 -17.30 11.06 -0.05
N VAL A 131 -16.58 10.26 0.73
CA VAL A 131 -15.68 9.24 0.20
C VAL A 131 -15.87 7.89 0.90
N LYS A 132 -15.76 6.82 0.12
CA LYS A 132 -15.66 5.44 0.57
C LYS A 132 -14.35 4.86 0.04
N GLU A 133 -13.43 4.55 0.93
CA GLU A 133 -12.08 4.06 0.58
C GLU A 133 -11.91 2.59 0.97
N TYR A 134 -11.19 1.84 0.15
CA TYR A 134 -10.80 0.46 0.41
C TYR A 134 -9.55 0.08 -0.41
N LYS A 135 -8.92 -1.05 -0.07
CA LYS A 135 -7.75 -1.58 -0.77
C LYS A 135 -8.13 -2.84 -1.55
N LEU A 136 -7.56 -3.03 -2.74
CA LEU A 136 -7.72 -4.25 -3.53
C LEU A 136 -6.35 -4.84 -3.88
N PRO A 137 -6.15 -6.17 -3.78
CA PRO A 137 -4.95 -6.83 -4.25
C PRO A 137 -4.94 -6.89 -5.78
N ILE A 138 -3.78 -6.67 -6.40
CA ILE A 138 -3.58 -6.90 -7.83
C ILE A 138 -3.41 -8.41 -8.04
N VAL A 139 -4.28 -8.99 -8.86
CA VAL A 139 -4.24 -10.41 -9.25
C VAL A 139 -4.22 -10.48 -10.76
N ASP A 140 -3.29 -11.24 -11.34
CA ASP A 140 -3.11 -11.34 -12.80
C ASP A 140 -3.01 -9.96 -13.49
N ASN A 141 -2.26 -9.03 -12.90
CA ASN A 141 -2.08 -7.66 -13.38
C ASN A 141 -3.38 -6.86 -13.57
N LYS A 142 -4.43 -7.17 -12.79
CA LYS A 142 -5.70 -6.44 -12.83
C LYS A 142 -6.36 -6.31 -11.46
N ILE A 143 -7.29 -5.37 -11.38
CA ILE A 143 -8.31 -5.32 -10.32
C ILE A 143 -9.69 -5.09 -10.92
N GLU A 144 -10.73 -5.48 -10.19
CA GLU A 144 -12.12 -5.21 -10.53
C GLU A 144 -12.71 -4.23 -9.51
N VAL A 145 -13.09 -3.04 -9.99
CA VAL A 145 -13.74 -2.00 -9.20
C VAL A 145 -15.23 -2.02 -9.51
N THR A 146 -16.05 -2.45 -8.56
CA THR A 146 -17.52 -2.46 -8.74
C THR A 146 -18.12 -1.18 -8.16
N ILE A 147 -18.72 -0.38 -9.02
CA ILE A 147 -19.44 0.85 -8.66
C ILE A 147 -20.93 0.53 -8.60
N GLU A 148 -21.49 0.61 -7.39
CA GLU A 148 -22.92 0.43 -7.14
C GLU A 148 -23.72 1.69 -7.50
N ASN A 149 -25.05 1.55 -7.63
CA ASN A 149 -25.92 2.72 -7.77
C ASN A 149 -25.83 3.61 -6.52
N PRO A 150 -25.66 4.93 -6.68
CA PRO A 150 -25.56 5.83 -5.56
C PRO A 150 -26.90 5.92 -4.80
N PRO A 151 -26.87 6.10 -3.48
CA PRO A 151 -28.08 6.28 -2.69
C PRO A 151 -28.69 7.67 -2.93
N GLU A 152 -30.01 7.80 -2.80
CA GLU A 152 -30.67 9.13 -2.80
C GLU A 152 -30.08 10.04 -1.71
N PRO A 153 -29.92 11.36 -1.96
CA PRO A 153 -30.34 12.11 -3.16
C PRO A 153 -29.30 12.14 -4.30
N PHE A 154 -28.22 11.35 -4.21
CA PHE A 154 -27.16 11.30 -5.21
C PHE A 154 -27.61 10.53 -6.46
N THR A 155 -27.08 10.92 -7.60
CA THR A 155 -27.31 10.38 -8.94
C THR A 155 -25.99 9.92 -9.54
N VAL A 156 -26.02 9.23 -10.68
CA VAL A 156 -24.81 8.70 -11.33
C VAL A 156 -23.82 9.81 -11.70
N ASP A 157 -24.31 11.00 -12.06
CA ASP A 157 -23.50 12.17 -12.38
C ASP A 157 -22.75 12.74 -11.14
N ASP A 158 -23.20 12.38 -9.93
CA ASP A 158 -22.57 12.77 -8.67
C ASP A 158 -21.43 11.80 -8.26
N VAL A 159 -21.16 10.74 -9.05
CA VAL A 159 -20.21 9.67 -8.71
C VAL A 159 -18.89 9.83 -9.47
N GLU A 160 -17.79 9.73 -8.74
CA GLU A 160 -16.45 9.57 -9.28
C GLU A 160 -15.74 8.42 -8.55
N PHE A 161 -14.84 7.70 -9.22
CA PHE A 161 -13.90 6.84 -8.51
C PHE A 161 -12.45 7.12 -8.90
N LYS A 162 -11.56 6.89 -7.94
CA LYS A 162 -10.12 7.01 -8.08
C LYS A 162 -9.45 5.69 -7.73
N VAL A 163 -8.44 5.34 -8.50
CA VAL A 163 -7.53 4.22 -8.21
C VAL A 163 -6.13 4.80 -8.15
N SER A 164 -5.44 4.54 -7.04
CA SER A 164 -4.12 5.10 -6.76
C SER A 164 -3.13 4.01 -6.37
N VAL A 165 -1.95 4.09 -6.96
CA VAL A 165 -0.77 3.28 -6.69
C VAL A 165 0.27 4.18 -6.01
N ASP A 166 0.95 3.71 -4.97
CA ASP A 166 2.05 4.48 -4.40
C ASP A 166 3.24 4.58 -5.38
N ASN A 167 3.79 5.78 -5.55
CA ASN A 167 4.87 6.07 -6.51
C ASN A 167 6.06 5.11 -6.46
N TYR A 168 6.47 4.67 -5.26
CA TYR A 168 7.65 3.81 -5.10
C TYR A 168 7.41 2.35 -5.55
N LEU A 169 6.19 1.99 -5.93
CA LEU A 169 5.85 0.67 -6.44
C LEU A 169 6.19 0.56 -7.94
N PRO A 170 6.70 -0.59 -8.39
CA PRO A 170 7.00 -0.85 -9.80
C PRO A 170 5.71 -1.21 -10.58
N VAL A 171 4.61 -0.50 -10.35
CA VAL A 171 3.28 -0.82 -10.88
C VAL A 171 2.73 0.40 -11.61
N GLY A 172 2.43 0.24 -12.89
CA GLY A 172 1.85 1.27 -13.74
C GLY A 172 0.43 0.92 -14.18
N ILE A 173 -0.47 1.90 -14.18
CA ILE A 173 -1.81 1.78 -14.77
C ILE A 173 -1.68 1.97 -16.28
N ILE A 174 -2.11 0.97 -17.05
CA ILE A 174 -1.97 0.95 -18.51
C ILE A 174 -3.32 0.89 -19.25
N GLY A 175 -4.43 0.72 -18.54
CA GLY A 175 -5.76 0.72 -19.15
C GLY A 175 -6.88 0.69 -18.13
N VAL A 176 -8.06 1.15 -18.57
CA VAL A 176 -9.30 1.10 -17.79
C VAL A 176 -10.42 0.61 -18.70
N ILE A 177 -10.91 -0.60 -18.45
CA ILE A 177 -12.00 -1.19 -19.22
C ILE A 177 -13.31 -0.89 -18.50
N ASP A 178 -14.22 -0.22 -19.19
CA ASP A 178 -15.54 0.11 -18.67
C ASP A 178 -16.49 -1.10 -18.64
N PRO A 179 -17.68 -0.99 -17.99
CA PRO A 179 -18.64 -2.09 -17.94
C PRO A 179 -19.15 -2.57 -19.30
N SER A 180 -18.98 -1.78 -20.37
CA SER A 180 -19.34 -2.12 -21.74
C SER A 180 -18.21 -2.79 -22.52
N GLY A 181 -17.02 -2.92 -21.92
CA GLY A 181 -15.84 -3.52 -22.52
C GLY A 181 -14.98 -2.55 -23.35
N ARG A 182 -15.23 -1.23 -23.27
CA ARG A 182 -14.42 -0.21 -23.94
C ARG A 182 -13.21 0.14 -23.07
N ASP A 183 -12.04 0.26 -23.68
CA ASP A 183 -10.86 0.81 -22.99
C ASP A 183 -10.91 2.33 -23.03
N LEU A 184 -10.99 2.96 -21.87
CA LEU A 184 -11.06 4.41 -21.71
C LEU A 184 -9.71 5.10 -22.03
N PHE A 185 -8.61 4.35 -22.10
CA PHE A 185 -7.31 4.90 -22.55
C PHE A 185 -7.21 4.94 -24.08
N ASP A 186 -8.07 4.24 -24.82
CA ASP A 186 -8.10 4.28 -26.28
C ASP A 186 -8.44 5.71 -26.76
N PRO A 187 -7.57 6.35 -27.58
CA PRO A 187 -7.82 7.69 -28.08
C PRO A 187 -9.16 7.84 -28.82
N THR A 188 -9.63 6.80 -29.49
CA THR A 188 -10.89 6.81 -30.22
C THR A 188 -12.10 6.82 -29.28
N VAL A 189 -12.00 6.14 -28.13
CA VAL A 189 -13.01 6.18 -27.07
C VAL A 189 -12.98 7.55 -26.39
N GLN A 190 -11.80 8.04 -26.03
CA GLN A 190 -11.64 9.35 -25.38
C GLN A 190 -12.29 10.48 -26.18
N VAL A 191 -12.20 10.47 -27.52
CA VAL A 191 -12.82 11.50 -28.38
C VAL A 191 -14.32 11.65 -28.15
N SER A 192 -15.01 10.55 -27.84
CA SER A 192 -16.46 10.54 -27.58
C SER A 192 -16.86 11.02 -26.18
N LEU A 193 -15.91 11.06 -25.24
CA LEU A 193 -16.17 11.41 -23.85
C LEU A 193 -15.83 12.88 -23.55
N PRO A 194 -16.47 13.51 -22.54
CA PRO A 194 -15.99 14.77 -21.98
C PRO A 194 -14.52 14.69 -21.53
N THR A 195 -13.78 15.79 -21.61
CA THR A 195 -12.34 15.83 -21.25
C THR A 195 -12.07 15.65 -19.75
N ASP A 196 -13.10 15.77 -18.91
CA ASP A 196 -13.05 15.51 -17.47
C ASP A 196 -13.66 14.15 -17.08
N ALA A 197 -14.15 13.36 -18.05
CA ALA A 197 -14.74 12.06 -17.77
C ALA A 197 -13.70 11.04 -17.28
N ILE A 198 -12.48 11.11 -17.82
CA ILE A 198 -11.33 10.34 -17.35
C ILE A 198 -10.09 11.23 -17.34
N ASN A 199 -9.28 11.11 -16.29
CA ASN A 199 -7.93 11.65 -16.26
C ASN A 199 -7.00 10.66 -15.58
N PHE A 200 -5.75 10.62 -15.99
CA PHE A 200 -4.81 9.64 -15.47
C PHE A 200 -3.35 10.09 -15.55
N ASP A 201 -2.54 9.41 -14.75
CA ASP A 201 -1.10 9.32 -14.85
C ASP A 201 -0.69 7.84 -14.64
N PRO A 202 0.60 7.49 -14.72
CA PRO A 202 1.02 6.10 -14.55
C PRO A 202 0.64 5.45 -13.22
N HIS A 203 0.33 6.20 -12.16
CA HIS A 203 -0.02 5.68 -10.83
C HIS A 203 -1.45 5.99 -10.41
N HIS A 204 -2.14 6.90 -11.09
CA HIS A 204 -3.46 7.37 -10.71
C HIS A 204 -4.41 7.36 -11.90
N VAL A 205 -5.65 6.93 -11.67
CA VAL A 205 -6.75 7.19 -12.59
C VAL A 205 -7.96 7.69 -11.83
N ARG A 206 -8.66 8.65 -12.44
CA ARG A 206 -9.92 9.20 -11.98
C ARG A 206 -10.95 9.03 -13.10
N VAL A 207 -12.09 8.45 -12.78
CA VAL A 207 -13.23 8.31 -13.70
C VAL A 207 -14.46 8.95 -13.08
N LYS A 208 -14.98 9.97 -13.74
CA LYS A 208 -16.23 10.64 -13.38
C LYS A 208 -17.37 10.02 -14.18
N LEU A 209 -18.37 9.49 -13.49
CA LEU A 209 -19.52 8.87 -14.12
C LEU A 209 -20.50 9.93 -14.62
N GLY A 210 -21.42 9.52 -15.48
CA GLY A 210 -22.39 10.38 -16.14
C GLY A 210 -22.26 10.37 -17.66
N GLY A 211 -23.30 10.83 -18.33
CA GLY A 211 -23.41 10.76 -19.79
C GLY A 211 -23.30 9.30 -20.29
N ASP A 212 -22.20 8.99 -20.97
CA ASP A 212 -21.93 7.67 -21.58
C ASP A 212 -21.23 6.67 -20.64
N LEU A 213 -20.93 7.05 -19.39
CA LEU A 213 -20.32 6.21 -18.37
C LEU A 213 -21.32 5.88 -17.26
N SER A 214 -21.54 4.59 -16.99
CA SER A 214 -22.52 4.10 -16.04
C SER A 214 -21.89 3.42 -14.82
N THR A 215 -22.73 3.06 -13.85
CA THR A 215 -22.36 2.13 -12.77
C THR A 215 -22.11 0.73 -13.35
N GLY A 216 -21.43 -0.13 -12.58
CA GLY A 216 -20.98 -1.46 -13.01
C GLY A 216 -19.55 -1.77 -12.59
N THR A 217 -19.00 -2.83 -13.15
CA THR A 217 -17.62 -3.27 -12.87
C THR A 217 -16.66 -2.72 -13.90
N TYR A 218 -15.68 -1.97 -13.43
CA TYR A 218 -14.55 -1.47 -14.21
C TYR A 218 -13.34 -2.38 -13.95
N THR A 219 -12.59 -2.71 -14.99
CA THR A 219 -11.33 -3.45 -14.87
C THR A 219 -10.16 -2.50 -15.05
N ILE A 220 -9.31 -2.39 -14.04
CA ILE A 220 -8.06 -1.62 -14.13
C ILE A 220 -6.95 -2.60 -14.50
N VAL A 221 -6.18 -2.27 -15.53
CA VAL A 221 -5.10 -3.10 -16.05
C VAL A 221 -3.77 -2.47 -15.68
N PHE A 222 -2.85 -3.30 -15.20
CA PHE A 222 -1.53 -2.87 -14.74
C PHE A 222 -0.41 -3.50 -15.58
N ASP A 223 0.73 -2.83 -15.60
CA ASP A 223 2.02 -3.42 -15.95
C ASP A 223 2.97 -3.32 -14.76
N ILE A 224 3.86 -4.31 -14.61
CA ILE A 224 4.82 -4.39 -13.50
C ILE A 224 6.23 -4.22 -14.05
N SER A 225 6.82 -3.06 -13.80
CA SER A 225 8.14 -2.68 -14.31
C SER A 225 8.79 -1.61 -13.44
N ASP A 226 10.11 -1.65 -13.33
CA ASP A 226 10.91 -0.61 -12.66
C ASP A 226 10.78 0.76 -13.35
N ASP A 227 10.35 0.79 -14.62
CA ASP A 227 10.05 2.03 -15.35
C ASP A 227 8.89 2.83 -14.72
N TYR A 228 8.09 2.22 -13.85
CA TYR A 228 7.04 2.88 -13.08
C TYR A 228 7.48 3.32 -11.68
N VAL A 229 8.68 3.02 -11.21
CA VAL A 229 9.10 3.52 -9.89
C VAL A 229 9.33 5.02 -9.98
N LEU A 230 8.54 5.82 -9.25
CA LEU A 230 8.66 7.26 -9.12
C LEU A 230 9.05 7.67 -7.69
N PRO A 231 9.78 8.78 -7.50
CA PRO A 231 10.03 9.33 -6.18
C PRO A 231 8.73 9.88 -5.56
N CYS A 232 8.67 9.91 -4.23
CA CYS A 232 7.59 10.55 -3.46
C CYS A 232 7.84 12.03 -3.16
N SER A 233 9.02 12.55 -3.49
CA SER A 233 9.39 13.95 -3.35
C SER A 233 10.31 14.35 -4.50
N TYR A 234 9.86 15.28 -5.34
CA TYR A 234 10.56 15.61 -6.56
C TYR A 234 10.25 17.04 -7.03
N LEU A 235 11.16 17.58 -7.84
CA LEU A 235 10.91 18.76 -8.64
C LEU A 235 10.35 18.33 -9.99
N VAL A 236 9.21 18.87 -10.38
CA VAL A 236 8.73 18.87 -11.77
C VAL A 236 9.34 20.07 -12.48
N LEU A 237 10.08 19.79 -13.54
CA LEU A 237 10.83 20.75 -14.34
C LEU A 237 10.16 20.88 -15.70
N GLN A 238 9.52 22.03 -15.93
CA GLN A 238 8.96 22.35 -17.24
C GLN A 238 10.07 22.94 -18.11
N ARG A 239 10.43 22.22 -19.19
CA ARG A 239 11.45 22.67 -20.14
C ARG A 239 10.90 23.73 -21.11
N GLU A 240 11.73 24.10 -22.08
CA GLU A 240 11.40 25.10 -23.09
C GLU A 240 10.18 24.69 -23.94
N PHE A 241 9.48 25.70 -24.46
CA PHE A 241 8.39 25.50 -25.41
C PHE A 241 8.94 25.19 -26.80
N LEU A 242 8.53 24.04 -27.35
CA LEU A 242 8.93 23.59 -28.67
C LEU A 242 7.74 23.66 -29.62
N ASN A 243 7.98 24.16 -30.85
CA ASN A 243 6.93 24.36 -31.83
C ASN A 243 7.26 23.62 -33.12
N THR A 244 6.25 23.00 -33.75
CA THR A 244 6.40 22.39 -35.07
C THR A 244 5.09 22.32 -35.83
N THR A 245 5.17 21.98 -37.11
CA THR A 245 4.01 21.75 -37.97
C THR A 245 4.08 20.32 -38.50
N ILE A 246 2.93 19.65 -38.54
CA ILE A 246 2.80 18.29 -39.06
C ILE A 246 2.05 18.36 -40.39
N PRO A 247 2.70 17.98 -41.51
CA PRO A 247 2.08 18.04 -42.83
C PRO A 247 0.78 17.22 -42.94
N PRO A 248 -0.09 17.52 -43.92
CA PRO A 248 -1.24 16.68 -44.24
C PRO A 248 -0.83 15.23 -44.50
N LYS A 249 -1.67 14.28 -44.08
CA LYS A 249 -1.50 12.84 -44.35
C LYS A 249 -0.11 12.32 -43.99
N SER A 250 0.42 12.76 -42.85
CA SER A 250 1.76 12.41 -42.40
C SER A 250 1.79 12.08 -40.92
N THR A 251 2.88 11.44 -40.52
CA THR A 251 3.15 11.04 -39.14
C THR A 251 4.49 11.62 -38.71
N LYS A 252 4.59 12.06 -37.46
CA LYS A 252 5.83 12.59 -36.88
C LYS A 252 6.03 12.08 -35.46
N THR A 253 7.16 11.42 -35.24
CA THR A 253 7.62 10.99 -33.90
C THR A 253 8.55 12.05 -33.31
N LEU A 254 8.36 12.32 -32.02
CA LEU A 254 9.09 13.33 -31.26
C LEU A 254 9.66 12.69 -29.99
N SER A 255 10.90 13.05 -29.68
CA SER A 255 11.60 12.67 -28.46
C SER A 255 12.41 13.86 -27.94
N TYR A 256 12.81 13.80 -26.67
CA TYR A 256 13.59 14.86 -26.03
C TYR A 256 14.70 14.23 -25.19
N GLY A 257 15.94 14.67 -25.42
CA GLY A 257 17.10 14.21 -24.67
C GLY A 257 17.35 15.12 -23.48
N ASP A 258 17.19 14.59 -22.26
CA ASP A 258 17.58 15.26 -21.02
C ASP A 258 18.38 14.30 -20.15
N SER A 259 19.65 14.61 -19.91
CA SER A 259 20.50 13.83 -19.02
C SER A 259 20.51 14.35 -17.58
N SER A 260 19.93 15.54 -17.33
CA SER A 260 19.95 16.21 -16.02
C SER A 260 18.81 15.79 -15.10
N ALA A 261 17.72 15.30 -15.68
CA ALA A 261 16.50 14.89 -14.99
C ALA A 261 15.82 13.76 -15.76
N ARG A 262 14.95 13.01 -15.08
CA ARG A 262 14.19 11.93 -15.72
C ARG A 262 13.01 12.52 -16.48
N LEU A 263 13.01 12.39 -17.79
CA LEU A 263 11.83 12.73 -18.61
C LEU A 263 10.67 11.79 -18.25
N ILE A 264 9.50 12.36 -17.97
CA ILE A 264 8.27 11.62 -17.64
C ILE A 264 7.18 11.75 -18.72
N GLY A 265 7.28 12.78 -19.57
CA GLY A 265 6.27 13.02 -20.59
C GLY A 265 6.32 14.41 -21.19
N TYR A 266 5.19 14.79 -21.79
CA TYR A 266 5.02 16.02 -22.54
C TYR A 266 3.63 16.61 -22.29
N ALA A 267 3.54 17.92 -22.14
CA ALA A 267 2.31 18.65 -22.39
C ALA A 267 2.27 19.02 -23.88
N VAL A 268 1.22 18.63 -24.61
CA VAL A 268 1.10 18.81 -26.07
C VAL A 268 -0.17 19.59 -26.38
N VAL A 269 -0.06 20.65 -27.17
CA VAL A 269 -1.19 21.42 -27.70
C VAL A 269 -1.18 21.34 -29.22
N LEU A 270 -2.24 20.80 -29.79
CA LEU A 270 -2.49 20.71 -31.22
C LEU A 270 -3.57 21.70 -31.61
N TYR A 271 -3.36 22.42 -32.71
CA TYR A 271 -4.37 23.31 -33.26
C TYR A 271 -4.32 23.36 -34.78
N GLY A 272 -5.50 23.61 -35.36
CA GLY A 272 -5.66 23.72 -36.80
C GLY A 272 -6.67 24.80 -37.15
N LEU A 273 -6.44 25.44 -38.29
CA LEU A 273 -7.30 26.48 -38.85
C LEU A 273 -7.67 26.09 -40.29
N ALA A 274 -8.96 25.96 -40.56
CA ALA A 274 -9.49 25.52 -41.86
C ALA A 274 -10.66 26.37 -42.30
N PRO A 275 -10.92 26.56 -43.62
CA PRO A 275 -12.21 27.05 -44.07
C PRO A 275 -13.35 26.15 -43.57
N SER A 276 -14.45 26.76 -43.12
CA SER A 276 -15.61 26.01 -42.62
C SER A 276 -16.10 24.96 -43.63
N GLY A 277 -16.35 23.74 -43.15
CA GLY A 277 -16.83 22.62 -43.98
C GLY A 277 -15.76 21.88 -44.81
N LYS A 278 -14.48 22.25 -44.74
CA LYS A 278 -13.38 21.58 -45.48
C LYS A 278 -12.50 20.64 -44.65
N THR A 279 -12.77 20.50 -43.36
CA THR A 279 -12.06 19.58 -42.47
C THR A 279 -12.47 18.13 -42.76
N GLN A 280 -11.53 17.34 -43.27
CA GLN A 280 -11.66 15.88 -43.41
C GLN A 280 -10.46 15.20 -42.77
N GLY A 281 -10.70 14.10 -42.05
CA GLY A 281 -9.68 13.35 -41.31
C GLY A 281 -9.60 13.77 -39.84
N GLU A 282 -8.77 13.03 -39.10
CA GLU A 282 -8.57 13.15 -37.66
C GLU A 282 -7.08 13.30 -37.31
N VAL A 283 -6.84 13.70 -36.06
CA VAL A 283 -5.51 13.81 -35.49
C VAL A 283 -5.47 12.95 -34.25
N LEU A 284 -4.50 12.04 -34.20
CA LEU A 284 -4.28 11.11 -33.10
C LEU A 284 -2.87 11.30 -32.55
N ILE A 285 -2.73 11.07 -31.25
CA ILE A 285 -1.44 10.93 -30.59
C ILE A 285 -1.32 9.49 -30.12
N GLU A 286 -0.25 8.83 -30.54
CA GLU A 286 0.16 7.52 -30.05
C GLU A 286 1.38 7.69 -29.13
N GLY A 287 1.37 7.02 -27.99
CA GLY A 287 2.42 7.06 -26.99
C GLY A 287 2.03 6.22 -25.77
N ALA A 288 2.98 5.99 -24.87
CA ALA A 288 2.63 5.52 -23.53
C ALA A 288 1.81 6.63 -22.83
N PRO A 289 0.87 6.27 -21.95
CA PRO A 289 -0.54 6.63 -22.07
C PRO A 289 -0.82 8.14 -22.29
N VAL A 290 -1.87 8.45 -23.07
CA VAL A 290 -2.17 9.83 -23.57
C VAL A 290 -3.50 10.33 -23.00
N ASP A 291 -3.47 11.31 -22.10
CA ASP A 291 -4.65 11.92 -21.49
C ASP A 291 -5.10 13.17 -22.28
N ARG A 292 -6.34 13.19 -22.78
CA ARG A 292 -6.93 14.37 -23.47
C ARG A 292 -7.59 15.31 -22.46
N VAL A 293 -6.87 16.36 -22.10
CA VAL A 293 -7.28 17.31 -21.03
C VAL A 293 -8.03 18.55 -21.52
N TYR A 294 -8.03 18.84 -22.83
CA TYR A 294 -8.73 20.01 -23.37
C TYR A 294 -9.16 19.79 -24.82
N ASP A 295 -10.39 20.21 -25.17
CA ASP A 295 -10.88 20.25 -26.54
C ASP A 295 -11.85 21.42 -26.72
N ARG A 296 -11.51 22.35 -27.63
CA ARG A 296 -12.38 23.47 -28.00
C ARG A 296 -12.36 23.68 -29.50
N SER A 297 -13.53 23.93 -30.06
CA SER A 297 -13.70 24.32 -31.46
C SER A 297 -14.56 25.56 -31.56
N GLU A 298 -14.16 26.49 -32.42
CA GLU A 298 -14.85 27.75 -32.64
C GLU A 298 -14.90 28.09 -34.13
N ASN A 299 -16.02 28.65 -34.58
CA ASN A 299 -16.14 29.20 -35.94
C ASN A 299 -15.83 30.70 -35.88
N ILE A 300 -14.81 31.12 -36.60
CA ILE A 300 -14.36 32.50 -36.69
C ILE A 300 -14.86 33.08 -38.02
N LYS A 301 -15.56 34.22 -37.95
CA LYS A 301 -15.99 34.98 -39.12
C LYS A 301 -15.15 36.24 -39.24
N ILE A 302 -14.46 36.40 -40.37
CA ILE A 302 -13.70 37.61 -40.71
C ILE A 302 -14.47 38.35 -41.80
N GLU A 303 -14.88 39.58 -41.54
CA GLU A 303 -15.54 40.46 -42.52
C GLU A 303 -15.06 41.90 -42.39
N GLY A 304 -15.01 42.63 -43.51
CA GLY A 304 -14.69 44.05 -43.52
C GLY A 304 -15.91 44.92 -43.23
N VAL A 305 -15.68 46.19 -42.91
CA VAL A 305 -16.76 47.21 -42.77
C VAL A 305 -17.51 47.42 -44.10
N SER A 306 -16.88 47.07 -45.21
CA SER A 306 -17.48 47.05 -46.55
C SER A 306 -17.30 45.68 -47.20
N TYR A 307 -18.02 45.44 -48.30
CA TYR A 307 -17.92 44.22 -49.11
C TYR A 307 -16.56 44.02 -49.81
N LEU A 308 -15.55 44.88 -49.55
CA LEU A 308 -14.18 44.65 -49.99
C LEU A 308 -13.59 43.36 -49.42
N VAL A 309 -13.98 43.01 -48.18
CA VAL A 309 -13.68 41.71 -47.57
C VAL A 309 -15.03 41.08 -47.21
N PRO A 310 -15.59 40.20 -48.07
CA PRO A 310 -16.82 39.48 -47.73
C PRO A 310 -16.59 38.55 -46.52
N PRO A 311 -17.65 38.06 -45.87
CA PRO A 311 -17.53 37.09 -44.79
C PRO A 311 -16.70 35.86 -45.20
N ILE A 312 -15.58 35.65 -44.50
CA ILE A 312 -14.77 34.44 -44.62
C ILE A 312 -14.88 33.69 -43.30
N GLU A 313 -15.40 32.47 -43.37
CA GLU A 313 -15.59 31.62 -42.21
C GLU A 313 -14.48 30.57 -42.10
N PHE A 314 -13.85 30.53 -40.94
CA PHE A 314 -12.87 29.55 -40.56
C PHE A 314 -13.36 28.76 -39.35
N ARG A 315 -12.89 27.53 -39.22
CA ARG A 315 -13.00 26.74 -38.00
C ARG A 315 -11.62 26.63 -37.37
N LEU A 316 -11.49 27.18 -36.17
CA LEU A 316 -10.35 26.97 -35.29
C LEU A 316 -10.70 25.82 -34.34
N TRP A 317 -9.78 24.88 -34.17
CA TRP A 317 -9.86 23.89 -33.11
C TRP A 317 -8.53 23.82 -32.36
N VAL A 318 -8.61 23.61 -31.05
CA VAL A 318 -7.47 23.51 -30.14
C VAL A 318 -7.72 22.31 -29.22
N ARG A 319 -6.73 21.43 -29.13
CA ARG A 319 -6.74 20.24 -28.28
C ARG A 319 -5.46 20.17 -27.48
N ALA A 320 -5.56 19.88 -26.18
CA ALA A 320 -4.39 19.67 -25.33
C ALA A 320 -4.37 18.27 -24.74
N PHE A 321 -3.17 17.73 -24.60
CA PHE A 321 -2.90 16.38 -24.13
C PHE A 321 -1.75 16.39 -23.12
N VAL A 322 -1.81 15.46 -22.18
CA VAL A 322 -0.64 15.05 -21.39
C VAL A 322 -0.23 13.67 -21.89
N VAL A 323 1.00 13.55 -22.36
CA VAL A 323 1.53 12.32 -22.96
C VAL A 323 2.64 11.78 -22.08
N PHE A 324 2.52 10.56 -21.59
CA PHE A 324 3.53 9.96 -20.73
C PHE A 324 4.60 9.19 -21.52
N GLY A 325 5.81 9.13 -21.00
CA GLY A 325 6.92 8.39 -21.61
C GLY A 325 7.94 9.26 -22.35
N LYS A 326 8.88 8.57 -23.01
CA LYS A 326 10.13 9.18 -23.53
C LYS A 326 10.01 9.73 -24.94
N GLU A 327 8.97 9.32 -25.67
CA GLU A 327 8.68 9.74 -27.02
C GLU A 327 7.18 9.60 -27.30
N PHE A 328 6.69 10.33 -28.29
CA PHE A 328 5.31 10.22 -28.77
C PHE A 328 5.24 10.44 -30.27
N THR A 329 4.19 9.90 -30.88
CA THR A 329 3.95 9.99 -32.31
C THR A 329 2.63 10.69 -32.57
N VAL A 330 2.63 11.68 -33.44
CA VAL A 330 1.41 12.36 -33.86
C VAL A 330 1.09 11.97 -35.29
N ILE A 331 -0.14 11.50 -35.51
CA ILE A 331 -0.66 11.06 -36.80
C ILE A 331 -1.65 12.11 -37.29
N ASN A 332 -1.29 12.82 -38.36
CA ASN A 332 -2.19 13.76 -39.03
C ASN A 332 -2.80 13.11 -40.27
N SER A 333 -4.03 12.60 -40.14
CA SER A 333 -4.78 12.06 -41.29
C SER A 333 -5.57 13.14 -42.05
N MET A 334 -5.52 14.39 -41.59
CA MET A 334 -6.22 15.50 -42.22
C MET A 334 -5.62 15.86 -43.58
N ASN A 335 -6.44 16.51 -44.41
CA ASN A 335 -6.04 17.10 -45.69
C ASN A 335 -5.29 18.44 -45.56
N GLN A 336 -4.99 18.88 -44.34
CA GLN A 336 -4.38 20.17 -44.02
C GLN A 336 -3.28 20.00 -42.96
N PRO A 337 -2.28 20.90 -42.93
CA PRO A 337 -1.27 20.86 -41.88
C PRO A 337 -1.87 21.22 -40.52
N ILE A 338 -1.28 20.70 -39.46
CA ILE A 338 -1.61 21.03 -38.08
C ILE A 338 -0.39 21.63 -37.39
N SER A 339 -0.63 22.58 -36.50
CA SER A 339 0.42 23.17 -35.68
C SER A 339 0.43 22.50 -34.31
N MET A 340 1.63 22.36 -33.75
CA MET A 340 1.85 21.74 -32.46
C MET A 340 2.80 22.58 -31.62
N ILE A 341 2.42 22.78 -30.37
CA ILE A 341 3.28 23.25 -29.28
C ILE A 341 3.45 22.07 -28.34
N TYR A 342 4.66 21.76 -27.90
CA TYR A 342 4.89 20.72 -26.90
C TYR A 342 5.98 21.13 -25.92
N VAL A 343 5.84 20.66 -24.69
CA VAL A 343 6.69 21.03 -23.57
C VAL A 343 7.15 19.76 -22.85
N PRO A 344 8.45 19.44 -22.86
CA PRO A 344 8.98 18.31 -22.10
C PRO A 344 8.82 18.53 -20.59
N LEU A 345 8.35 17.49 -19.90
CA LEU A 345 8.19 17.45 -18.45
C LEU A 345 9.18 16.45 -17.88
N ALA A 346 10.11 16.94 -17.06
CA ALA A 346 11.11 16.09 -16.40
C ALA A 346 10.96 16.18 -14.88
N ILE A 347 11.37 15.13 -14.16
CA ILE A 347 11.39 15.12 -12.71
C ILE A 347 12.79 14.85 -12.16
N ARG A 348 13.03 15.36 -10.97
CA ARG A 348 14.24 15.06 -10.20
C ARG A 348 13.91 14.87 -8.73
N GLU A 349 14.30 13.74 -8.16
CA GLU A 349 14.09 13.43 -6.75
C GLU A 349 14.87 14.43 -5.86
N VAL A 350 14.21 14.89 -4.80
CA VAL A 350 14.79 15.83 -3.84
C VAL A 350 14.32 15.52 -2.41
N GLY A 351 15.13 15.92 -1.44
CA GLY A 351 14.74 15.91 -0.03
C GLY A 351 15.22 14.70 0.78
N VAL A 352 15.07 14.83 2.10
CA VAL A 352 15.48 13.82 3.09
C VAL A 352 14.33 13.58 4.06
N TRP A 353 13.89 12.32 4.13
CA TRP A 353 12.80 11.86 5.00
C TRP A 353 13.28 11.65 6.45
N SER A 354 12.38 11.88 7.40
CA SER A 354 12.62 11.75 8.84
C SER A 354 11.33 11.46 9.61
N GLU A 355 11.45 11.08 10.88
CA GLU A 355 10.29 10.88 11.77
C GLU A 355 9.38 12.12 11.91
N ASN A 356 9.90 13.32 11.63
CA ASN A 356 9.14 14.58 11.71
C ASN A 356 8.56 15.05 10.35
N GLY A 357 8.86 14.31 9.28
CA GLY A 357 8.48 14.63 7.91
C GLY A 357 9.68 14.77 6.98
N LEU A 358 9.66 15.73 6.07
CA LEU A 358 10.58 15.83 4.94
C LEU A 358 11.24 17.21 4.90
N THR A 359 12.57 17.23 4.75
CA THR A 359 13.35 18.46 4.56
C THR A 359 13.91 18.51 3.15
N ILE A 360 13.73 19.62 2.44
CA ILE A 360 14.12 19.78 1.04
C ILE A 360 14.90 21.05 0.87
N THR A 361 16.08 20.96 0.25
CA THR A 361 16.89 22.13 -0.12
C THR A 361 16.81 22.31 -1.62
N ILE A 362 16.42 23.51 -2.06
CA ILE A 362 16.37 23.91 -3.46
C ILE A 362 17.38 25.04 -3.67
N THR A 363 18.23 24.90 -4.67
CA THR A 363 19.26 25.85 -5.09
C THR A 363 18.90 26.49 -6.44
N GLU A 364 19.66 27.49 -6.89
CA GLU A 364 19.41 28.09 -8.22
C GLU A 364 19.67 27.10 -9.36
N ASP A 365 20.74 26.30 -9.25
CA ASP A 365 21.11 25.27 -10.23
C ASP A 365 20.00 24.23 -10.41
N ASP A 366 19.23 23.98 -9.35
CA ASP A 366 18.14 23.01 -9.33
C ASP A 366 16.98 23.36 -10.26
N VAL A 367 16.79 24.66 -10.54
CA VAL A 367 15.62 25.18 -11.27
C VAL A 367 15.98 26.12 -12.43
N SER A 368 17.25 26.50 -12.58
CA SER A 368 17.73 27.47 -13.58
C SER A 368 17.35 27.10 -15.02
N GLY A 369 17.42 25.81 -15.39
CA GLY A 369 17.11 25.30 -16.72
C GLY A 369 15.62 25.03 -17.03
N SER A 370 14.68 25.62 -16.27
CA SER A 370 13.23 25.45 -16.46
C SER A 370 12.53 26.80 -16.52
N GLU A 371 11.45 26.94 -17.30
CA GLU A 371 10.62 28.16 -17.25
C GLU A 371 9.78 28.18 -15.98
N TYR A 372 9.20 27.03 -15.66
CA TYR A 372 8.45 26.78 -14.43
C TYR A 372 9.01 25.55 -13.74
N ALA A 373 9.02 25.59 -12.40
CA ALA A 373 9.38 24.44 -11.59
C ALA A 373 8.44 24.34 -10.39
N TYR A 374 8.05 23.10 -10.09
CA TYR A 374 7.13 22.79 -9.00
C TYR A 374 7.79 21.78 -8.07
N LEU A 375 7.83 22.09 -6.78
CA LEU A 375 8.11 21.10 -5.76
C LEU A 375 6.84 20.29 -5.52
N VAL A 376 6.91 18.98 -5.74
CA VAL A 376 5.80 18.03 -5.56
C VAL A 376 6.19 17.01 -4.50
N VAL A 377 5.27 16.74 -3.58
CA VAL A 377 5.40 15.70 -2.57
C VAL A 377 4.12 14.88 -2.54
N GLN A 378 4.25 13.56 -2.66
CA GLN A 378 3.16 12.60 -2.60
C GLN A 378 3.51 11.58 -1.52
N THR A 379 2.77 11.60 -0.42
CA THR A 379 3.03 10.71 0.72
C THR A 379 2.47 9.31 0.48
N PRO A 380 3.10 8.25 1.01
CA PRO A 380 2.53 6.91 1.01
C PRO A 380 1.25 6.86 1.85
N PHE A 381 0.47 5.78 1.76
CA PHE A 381 -0.80 5.63 2.51
C PHE A 381 -0.71 5.82 4.03
N TYR A 382 0.50 5.71 4.59
CA TYR A 382 0.80 5.90 6.01
C TYR A 382 1.36 7.29 6.36
N GLY A 383 1.33 8.26 5.44
CA GLY A 383 1.71 9.66 5.69
C GLY A 383 0.53 10.61 5.54
N ILE A 384 0.52 11.67 6.36
CA ILE A 384 -0.42 12.79 6.26
C ILE A 384 0.35 14.10 6.37
N ILE A 385 0.27 14.96 5.36
CA ILE A 385 0.84 16.31 5.34
C ILE A 385 0.04 17.19 6.31
N GLU A 386 0.70 17.65 7.38
CA GLU A 386 0.10 18.57 8.35
C GLU A 386 0.43 20.03 8.02
N ASP A 387 1.66 20.28 7.59
CA ASP A 387 2.12 21.64 7.29
C ASP A 387 3.25 21.67 6.27
N VAL A 388 3.37 22.80 5.58
CA VAL A 388 4.47 23.10 4.68
C VAL A 388 5.01 24.47 4.99
N VAL A 389 6.26 24.51 5.45
CA VAL A 389 6.97 25.74 5.80
C VAL A 389 7.96 26.07 4.69
N THR A 390 7.78 27.24 4.08
CA THR A 390 8.65 27.78 3.04
C THR A 390 10.00 28.25 3.58
N PRO A 391 11.00 28.55 2.73
CA PRO A 391 12.28 29.11 3.16
C PRO A 391 12.14 30.41 3.96
N GLY A 392 11.13 31.24 3.62
CA GLY A 392 10.80 32.46 4.34
C GLY A 392 10.09 32.24 5.69
N GLY A 393 9.78 31.00 6.07
CA GLY A 393 9.11 30.65 7.32
C GLY A 393 7.59 30.71 7.28
N ALA A 394 6.97 31.03 6.13
CA ALA A 394 5.52 31.04 5.99
C ALA A 394 4.96 29.60 5.91
N SER A 395 3.87 29.36 6.64
CA SER A 395 3.08 28.13 6.58
C SER A 395 2.07 28.18 5.45
N MET A 396 1.99 27.10 4.66
CA MET A 396 1.15 27.01 3.46
C MET A 396 0.00 26.00 3.59
N SER A 397 -0.16 25.35 4.75
CA SER A 397 -1.18 24.30 4.98
C SER A 397 -2.62 24.72 4.68
N GLY A 398 -2.95 26.00 4.81
CA GLY A 398 -4.30 26.52 4.60
C GLY A 398 -4.73 26.67 3.14
N TYR A 399 -3.87 26.41 2.15
CA TYR A 399 -4.14 26.68 0.74
C TYR A 399 -4.41 25.40 -0.06
N LEU A 400 -5.47 25.42 -0.87
CA LEU A 400 -5.81 24.38 -1.82
C LEU A 400 -6.04 25.03 -3.20
N ASN A 401 -5.46 24.45 -4.25
CA ASN A 401 -5.59 24.90 -5.66
C ASN A 401 -5.47 26.43 -5.84
N SER A 402 -4.64 27.07 -5.03
CA SER A 402 -4.58 28.54 -4.92
C SER A 402 -3.48 29.11 -5.80
N ARG A 403 -3.61 30.39 -6.11
CA ARG A 403 -2.58 31.20 -6.74
C ARG A 403 -2.39 32.49 -5.97
N ILE A 404 -1.35 32.55 -5.14
CA ILE A 404 -1.13 33.65 -4.19
C ILE A 404 0.22 34.33 -4.43
N ILE A 405 0.36 35.55 -3.95
CA ILE A 405 1.62 36.29 -3.99
C ILE A 405 2.39 36.02 -2.71
N TRP A 406 3.58 35.42 -2.81
CA TRP A 406 4.53 35.35 -1.70
C TRP A 406 5.96 35.48 -2.22
N GLY A 407 6.88 35.99 -1.38
CA GLY A 407 8.31 36.07 -1.71
C GLY A 407 8.66 36.94 -2.94
N GLY A 408 7.75 37.79 -3.42
CA GLY A 408 7.93 38.58 -4.65
C GLY A 408 6.65 39.32 -5.08
N GLN A 409 6.60 39.73 -6.34
CA GLN A 409 5.46 40.45 -6.95
C GLN A 409 4.60 39.56 -7.86
N GLU A 410 5.04 38.34 -8.18
CA GLU A 410 4.30 37.42 -9.03
C GLU A 410 3.49 36.42 -8.20
N ALA A 411 2.28 36.15 -8.67
CA ALA A 411 1.42 35.15 -8.06
C ALA A 411 1.82 33.75 -8.53
N ARG A 412 2.02 32.86 -7.56
CA ARG A 412 2.51 31.51 -7.74
C ARG A 412 1.46 30.50 -7.34
N SER A 413 1.44 29.35 -7.99
CA SER A 413 0.44 28.31 -7.74
C SER A 413 0.90 27.34 -6.65
N LEU A 414 -0.03 26.94 -5.78
CA LEU A 414 0.18 25.89 -4.79
C LEU A 414 -1.12 25.14 -4.49
N SER A 415 -0.99 23.89 -4.04
CA SER A 415 -2.11 23.13 -3.50
C SER A 415 -1.58 22.16 -2.46
N ILE A 416 -2.05 22.27 -1.22
CA ILE A 416 -1.63 21.38 -0.12
C ILE A 416 -2.82 20.51 0.26
N LYS A 417 -2.89 19.28 -0.27
CA LYS A 417 -3.82 18.24 0.20
C LYS A 417 -3.21 17.50 1.39
N TRP A 418 -3.93 16.52 1.92
CA TRP A 418 -3.49 15.74 3.08
C TRP A 418 -2.46 14.68 2.72
N ASP A 419 -2.47 14.18 1.49
CA ASP A 419 -1.64 13.09 0.99
C ASP A 419 -0.71 13.52 -0.15
N GLU A 420 -0.98 14.66 -0.77
CA GLU A 420 -0.12 15.24 -1.81
C GLU A 420 -0.08 16.77 -1.76
N MET A 421 0.98 17.34 -2.31
CA MET A 421 1.08 18.78 -2.49
C MET A 421 1.91 19.16 -3.71
N TYR A 422 1.67 20.38 -4.21
CA TYR A 422 2.63 21.07 -5.04
C TYR A 422 2.80 22.53 -4.62
N ILE A 423 4.00 23.06 -4.82
CA ILE A 423 4.31 24.49 -4.67
C ILE A 423 5.16 24.92 -5.87
N GLN A 424 4.76 25.99 -6.55
CA GLN A 424 5.57 26.59 -7.61
C GLN A 424 6.79 27.32 -7.01
N VAL A 425 7.96 26.74 -7.23
CA VAL A 425 9.26 27.26 -6.73
C VAL A 425 9.99 28.09 -7.77
N LYS A 426 9.55 28.03 -9.04
CA LYS A 426 10.01 28.92 -10.11
C LYS A 426 8.87 29.37 -11.02
N SER A 427 8.86 30.67 -11.34
CA SER A 427 8.00 31.32 -12.33
C SER A 427 8.82 32.29 -13.15
N GLY A 428 9.18 31.91 -14.39
CA GLY A 428 10.03 32.72 -15.25
C GLY A 428 11.35 33.06 -14.57
N SER A 429 11.59 34.35 -14.31
CA SER A 429 12.80 34.82 -13.61
C SER A 429 12.74 34.70 -12.08
N LEU A 430 11.55 34.53 -11.48
CA LEU A 430 11.39 34.44 -10.04
C LEU A 430 11.73 33.02 -9.55
N MET A 431 12.62 32.92 -8.56
CA MET A 431 13.02 31.65 -7.92
C MET A 431 12.86 31.75 -6.41
N ASP A 432 12.29 30.71 -5.78
CA ASP A 432 12.12 30.60 -4.32
C ASP A 432 12.95 29.43 -3.79
N THR A 433 14.26 29.70 -3.74
CA THR A 433 15.30 28.76 -3.31
C THR A 433 15.47 28.79 -1.79
N GLY A 434 15.93 27.69 -1.21
CA GLY A 434 16.21 27.56 0.22
C GLY A 434 15.67 26.25 0.77
N VAL A 435 15.38 26.23 2.07
CA VAL A 435 14.94 25.02 2.77
C VAL A 435 13.43 25.02 2.99
N TYR A 436 12.75 24.07 2.36
CA TYR A 436 11.36 23.74 2.64
C TYR A 436 11.29 22.65 3.70
N LYS A 437 10.32 22.75 4.61
CA LYS A 437 10.04 21.73 5.63
C LYS A 437 8.60 21.30 5.51
N ILE A 438 8.38 20.04 5.19
CA ILE A 438 7.06 19.42 5.11
C ILE A 438 6.89 18.61 6.38
N LYS A 439 5.96 19.02 7.24
CA LYS A 439 5.61 18.28 8.45
C LYS A 439 4.64 17.17 8.09
N ILE A 440 5.03 15.93 8.41
CA ILE A 440 4.22 14.75 8.08
C ILE A 440 3.91 13.99 9.37
N LYS A 441 2.63 13.71 9.57
CA LYS A 441 2.16 12.78 10.58
C LYS A 441 2.13 11.38 10.01
N TRP A 442 3.02 10.54 10.51
CA TRP A 442 3.10 9.13 10.14
C TRP A 442 2.10 8.30 10.94
N LYS A 443 1.34 7.44 10.24
CA LYS A 443 0.42 6.47 10.86
C LYS A 443 1.19 5.42 11.65
N GLU A 444 0.57 4.94 12.71
CA GLU A 444 1.08 3.88 13.57
C GLU A 444 0.35 2.58 13.27
N PHE A 445 1.07 1.46 13.21
CA PHE A 445 0.50 0.13 13.04
C PHE A 445 0.65 -0.63 14.35
N LYS A 446 -0.48 -1.11 14.86
CA LYS A 446 -0.53 -1.90 16.09
C LYS A 446 -0.55 -3.37 15.72
N LEU A 447 0.34 -4.14 16.34
CA LEU A 447 0.45 -5.58 16.16
C LEU A 447 0.21 -6.29 17.49
N CYS A 448 -0.54 -7.39 17.45
CA CYS A 448 -0.63 -8.37 18.52
C CYS A 448 0.03 -9.66 18.03
N VAL A 449 1.23 -9.95 18.53
CA VAL A 449 2.04 -11.09 18.09
C VAL A 449 1.68 -12.31 18.95
N VAL A 450 1.18 -13.36 18.30
CA VAL A 450 0.70 -14.58 18.97
C VAL A 450 1.35 -15.83 18.37
N ASP A 451 1.43 -16.90 19.15
CA ASP A 451 1.85 -18.21 18.66
C ASP A 451 0.72 -18.95 17.91
N ALA A 452 1.00 -20.17 17.44
CA ALA A 452 0.04 -20.98 16.71
C ALA A 452 -1.24 -21.34 17.50
N ASN A 453 -1.23 -21.17 18.84
CA ASN A 453 -2.35 -21.42 19.74
C ASN A 453 -3.05 -20.12 20.17
N GLY A 454 -2.66 -18.97 19.61
CA GLY A 454 -3.22 -17.66 19.96
C GLY A 454 -2.70 -17.09 21.28
N LYS A 455 -1.64 -17.66 21.88
CA LYS A 455 -1.04 -17.13 23.11
C LYS A 455 -0.05 -16.00 22.76
N PRO A 456 -0.10 -14.85 23.47
CA PRO A 456 0.80 -13.75 23.20
C PRO A 456 2.28 -14.09 23.35
N ILE A 457 3.11 -13.57 22.45
CA ILE A 457 4.57 -13.75 22.47
C ILE A 457 5.22 -12.47 22.98
N ALA A 458 5.74 -12.52 24.20
CA ALA A 458 6.49 -11.42 24.80
C ALA A 458 7.96 -11.40 24.36
N ASN A 459 8.55 -10.21 24.31
CA ASN A 459 9.97 -9.99 23.96
C ASN A 459 10.36 -10.46 22.55
N ALA A 460 9.41 -10.59 21.63
CA ALA A 460 9.69 -10.77 20.22
C ALA A 460 10.21 -9.45 19.64
N ARG A 461 11.25 -9.51 18.80
CA ARG A 461 11.76 -8.35 18.10
C ARG A 461 11.00 -8.18 16.79
N VAL A 462 10.38 -7.02 16.62
CA VAL A 462 9.75 -6.64 15.35
C VAL A 462 10.67 -5.66 14.62
N MET A 463 11.00 -6.03 13.39
CA MET A 463 11.90 -5.28 12.52
C MET A 463 11.14 -4.83 11.28
N LEU A 464 11.41 -3.60 10.86
CA LEU A 464 10.92 -3.05 9.61
C LEU A 464 12.14 -2.80 8.72
N ASN A 465 12.16 -3.33 7.50
CA ASN A 465 13.27 -3.05 6.59
C ASN A 465 13.40 -1.54 6.31
N GLY A 466 14.63 -1.09 6.12
CA GLY A 466 14.93 0.31 5.84
C GLY A 466 14.95 1.24 7.07
N THR A 467 14.55 0.76 8.26
CA THR A 467 14.82 1.47 9.52
C THR A 467 15.83 0.71 10.37
N THR A 468 16.62 1.43 11.16
CA THR A 468 17.51 0.85 12.18
C THR A 468 16.79 0.59 13.50
N LYS A 469 15.52 1.01 13.61
CA LYS A 469 14.72 0.89 14.83
C LYS A 469 14.24 -0.55 15.00
N THR A 470 14.49 -1.10 16.18
CA THR A 470 13.94 -2.40 16.60
C THR A 470 12.83 -2.14 17.60
N TYR A 471 11.69 -2.78 17.39
CA TYR A 471 10.56 -2.74 18.31
C TYR A 471 10.49 -4.07 19.06
N VAL A 472 9.96 -4.07 20.28
CA VAL A 472 9.88 -5.27 21.13
C VAL A 472 8.47 -5.40 21.66
N THR A 473 7.91 -6.62 21.59
CA THR A 473 6.57 -6.90 22.13
C THR A 473 6.59 -6.92 23.66
N ASP A 474 5.52 -6.40 24.26
CA ASP A 474 5.30 -6.47 25.70
C ASP A 474 4.74 -7.84 26.15
N ASN A 475 4.32 -7.95 27.41
CA ASN A 475 3.79 -9.19 27.98
C ASN A 475 2.46 -9.65 27.35
N GLU A 476 1.74 -8.74 26.69
CA GLU A 476 0.49 -8.99 25.98
C GLU A 476 0.74 -9.25 24.49
N GLY A 477 2.02 -9.36 24.07
CA GLY A 477 2.40 -9.56 22.67
C GLY A 477 2.23 -8.30 21.82
N MET A 478 1.96 -7.15 22.44
CA MET A 478 1.59 -5.93 21.74
C MET A 478 2.84 -5.13 21.37
N VAL A 479 2.81 -4.53 20.18
CA VAL A 479 3.85 -3.60 19.72
C VAL A 479 3.28 -2.61 18.70
N THR A 480 3.77 -1.37 18.76
CA THR A 480 3.41 -0.32 17.80
C THR A 480 4.62 0.02 16.94
N ILE A 481 4.48 -0.12 15.63
CA ILE A 481 5.49 0.27 14.65
C ILE A 481 5.06 1.55 13.92
N LYS A 482 6.03 2.36 13.50
CA LYS A 482 5.78 3.65 12.84
C LYS A 482 6.77 3.87 11.68
N PRO A 483 6.41 3.48 10.44
CA PRO A 483 7.20 3.77 9.25
C PRO A 483 7.21 5.29 8.99
N TYR A 484 8.33 5.85 8.53
CA TYR A 484 8.49 7.31 8.33
C TYR A 484 9.14 7.71 7.01
N MET A 485 9.37 6.75 6.12
CA MET A 485 9.92 7.02 4.80
C MET A 485 9.12 6.23 3.76
N PRO A 486 8.96 6.74 2.53
CA PRO A 486 8.36 5.97 1.45
C PRO A 486 9.21 4.76 1.07
N GLY A 487 8.56 3.66 0.73
CA GLY A 487 9.24 2.47 0.22
C GLY A 487 8.49 1.18 0.53
N ILE A 488 8.96 0.09 -0.09
CA ILE A 488 8.41 -1.25 0.14
C ILE A 488 8.87 -1.74 1.51
N HIS A 489 7.94 -1.71 2.47
CA HIS A 489 8.20 -2.11 3.83
C HIS A 489 7.82 -3.57 4.12
N ILE A 490 8.76 -4.33 4.67
CA ILE A 490 8.59 -5.70 5.15
C ILE A 490 8.68 -5.69 6.68
N VAL A 491 7.62 -6.16 7.33
CA VAL A 491 7.54 -6.38 8.77
C VAL A 491 8.00 -7.80 9.08
N LYS A 492 9.01 -7.95 9.92
CA LYS A 492 9.57 -9.24 10.35
C LYS A 492 9.46 -9.40 11.86
N VAL A 493 9.00 -10.55 12.31
CA VAL A 493 9.02 -10.92 13.73
C VAL A 493 10.11 -11.96 13.97
N VAL A 494 11.03 -11.63 14.86
CA VAL A 494 12.13 -12.49 15.28
C VAL A 494 11.95 -12.85 16.76
N PHE A 495 11.74 -14.13 17.04
CA PHE A 495 11.60 -14.64 18.40
C PHE A 495 12.73 -15.63 18.70
N ARG A 496 13.45 -15.40 19.82
CA ARG A 496 14.62 -16.21 20.24
C ARG A 496 15.66 -16.45 19.13
N GLY A 497 15.87 -15.45 18.27
CA GLY A 497 16.83 -15.50 17.17
C GLY A 497 16.34 -16.14 15.87
N THR A 498 15.10 -16.64 15.83
CA THR A 498 14.47 -17.21 14.63
C THR A 498 13.46 -16.24 14.04
N GLU A 499 13.45 -16.05 12.72
CA GLU A 499 12.35 -15.37 12.01
C GLU A 499 11.12 -16.28 12.00
N VAL A 500 10.05 -15.85 12.66
CA VAL A 500 8.82 -16.63 12.88
C VAL A 500 7.60 -16.06 12.16
N PHE A 501 7.75 -14.88 11.54
CA PHE A 501 6.73 -14.26 10.71
C PHE A 501 7.36 -13.17 9.83
N SER A 502 6.81 -13.00 8.62
CA SER A 502 7.10 -11.85 7.76
C SER A 502 5.87 -11.51 6.91
N CYS A 503 5.57 -10.22 6.74
CA CYS A 503 4.57 -9.72 5.78
C CYS A 503 4.95 -8.35 5.24
N TYR A 504 4.24 -7.86 4.23
CA TYR A 504 4.33 -6.47 3.80
C TYR A 504 3.50 -5.56 4.72
N LEU A 505 4.00 -4.34 4.92
CA LEU A 505 3.26 -3.31 5.65
C LEU A 505 1.90 -3.01 5.01
N SER A 506 1.78 -3.11 3.68
CA SER A 506 0.54 -2.88 2.94
C SER A 506 -0.58 -3.87 3.25
N GLU A 507 -0.24 -5.06 3.77
CA GLU A 507 -1.20 -6.08 4.21
C GLU A 507 -1.81 -5.74 5.58
N LEU A 508 -1.17 -4.85 6.33
CA LEU A 508 -1.61 -4.47 7.68
C LEU A 508 -2.65 -3.35 7.62
N SER A 509 -3.63 -3.44 8.52
CA SER A 509 -4.59 -2.38 8.80
C SER A 509 -3.92 -1.28 9.62
N GLU A 510 -4.17 -0.04 9.22
CA GLU A 510 -3.77 1.17 9.96
C GLU A 510 -4.78 1.58 11.04
N ASP A 511 -6.01 1.05 10.99
CA ASP A 511 -7.12 1.43 11.88
C ASP A 511 -7.37 0.41 12.99
N GLU A 512 -6.83 -0.80 12.87
CA GLU A 512 -7.10 -1.92 13.76
C GLU A 512 -5.82 -2.50 14.38
N VAL A 513 -5.99 -3.34 15.41
CA VAL A 513 -4.89 -4.17 15.93
C VAL A 513 -4.76 -5.39 15.05
N ASN A 514 -3.60 -5.53 14.41
CA ASN A 514 -3.31 -6.65 13.52
C ASN A 514 -2.84 -7.86 14.34
N GLU A 515 -3.63 -8.92 14.36
CA GLU A 515 -3.20 -10.20 14.95
C GLU A 515 -2.21 -10.90 14.01
N VAL A 516 -0.98 -11.09 14.49
CA VAL A 516 0.13 -11.68 13.75
C VAL A 516 0.42 -13.08 14.29
N LYS A 517 -0.06 -14.10 13.58
CA LYS A 517 0.18 -15.51 13.93
C LYS A 517 1.57 -15.94 13.49
N CYS A 518 2.42 -16.23 14.47
CA CYS A 518 3.79 -16.65 14.24
C CYS A 518 3.92 -18.17 14.17
N GLU A 519 4.93 -18.63 13.42
CA GLU A 519 5.38 -20.01 13.35
C GLU A 519 6.16 -20.37 14.64
N VAL A 520 5.43 -20.34 15.75
CA VAL A 520 5.87 -20.65 17.09
C VAL A 520 4.88 -21.66 17.65
N TYR A 521 5.39 -22.79 18.11
CA TYR A 521 4.59 -23.98 18.37
C TYR A 521 4.79 -24.50 19.79
N MET A 522 3.87 -25.34 20.21
CA MET A 522 3.99 -26.16 21.41
C MET A 522 4.61 -27.51 21.05
N LEU A 523 5.55 -27.97 21.88
CA LEU A 523 6.12 -29.30 21.78
C LEU A 523 5.93 -30.04 23.11
N ALA A 524 5.19 -31.14 23.10
CA ALA A 524 5.14 -32.06 24.23
C ALA A 524 6.19 -33.16 24.06
N VAL A 525 6.97 -33.43 25.12
CA VAL A 525 7.95 -34.52 25.12
C VAL A 525 7.60 -35.51 26.21
N SER A 526 7.38 -36.78 25.83
CA SER A 526 7.12 -37.88 26.76
C SER A 526 8.31 -38.83 26.83
N ALA A 527 8.91 -38.95 28.01
CA ALA A 527 9.97 -39.91 28.31
C ALA A 527 9.35 -41.23 28.79
N VAL A 528 9.64 -42.33 28.09
CA VAL A 528 9.09 -43.65 28.42
C VAL A 528 10.15 -44.74 28.48
N SER A 529 9.88 -45.79 29.24
CA SER A 529 10.67 -47.03 29.24
C SER A 529 10.39 -47.87 28.00
N VAL A 530 11.17 -48.93 27.79
CA VAL A 530 10.91 -49.94 26.74
C VAL A 530 9.56 -50.64 26.94
N LEU A 531 9.05 -50.67 28.17
CA LEU A 531 7.72 -51.19 28.50
C LEU A 531 6.62 -50.11 28.43
N ASN A 532 6.90 -48.96 27.78
CA ASN A 532 5.98 -47.85 27.64
C ASN A 532 5.51 -47.22 28.97
N SER A 533 6.21 -47.48 30.08
CA SER A 533 5.92 -46.85 31.37
C SER A 533 6.51 -45.42 31.39
N PRO A 534 5.80 -44.43 31.97
CA PRO A 534 6.31 -43.07 32.07
C PRO A 534 7.55 -42.99 32.96
N ILE A 535 8.50 -42.12 32.60
CA ILE A 535 9.72 -41.87 33.37
C ILE A 535 9.64 -40.46 33.97
N PRO A 536 9.29 -40.32 35.25
CA PRO A 536 9.24 -39.03 35.90
C PRO A 536 10.64 -38.49 36.20
N HIS A 537 10.79 -37.17 36.24
CA HIS A 537 12.05 -36.47 36.51
C HIS A 537 13.19 -36.79 35.52
N ALA A 538 12.85 -37.18 34.28
CA ALA A 538 13.82 -37.24 33.19
C ALA A 538 14.14 -35.81 32.73
N THR A 539 15.42 -35.48 32.65
CA THR A 539 15.88 -34.20 32.11
C THR A 539 15.70 -34.20 30.60
N VAL A 540 14.95 -33.22 30.08
CA VAL A 540 14.78 -32.95 28.66
C VAL A 540 15.56 -31.68 28.32
N GLU A 541 16.48 -31.78 27.36
CA GLU A 541 17.22 -30.67 26.77
C GLU A 541 16.83 -30.54 25.29
N ILE A 542 16.44 -29.35 24.87
CA ILE A 542 16.25 -29.01 23.47
C ILE A 542 17.47 -28.23 23.01
N LEU A 543 18.14 -28.74 21.99
CA LEU A 543 19.31 -28.13 21.39
C LEU A 543 18.96 -27.68 19.96
N ARG A 544 19.38 -26.47 19.58
CA ARG A 544 19.23 -26.00 18.20
C ARG A 544 20.25 -26.70 17.29
N SER A 545 19.79 -27.22 16.15
CA SER A 545 20.64 -27.90 15.16
C SER A 545 20.73 -27.08 13.86
N PRO A 546 21.91 -26.92 13.25
CA PRO A 546 23.24 -27.30 13.77
C PRO A 546 23.72 -26.30 14.86
N GLY A 547 24.48 -26.77 15.85
CA GLY A 547 25.20 -25.87 16.78
C GLY A 547 25.14 -26.24 18.26
N ASP A 548 24.35 -27.24 18.66
CA ASP A 548 24.24 -27.74 20.05
C ASP A 548 23.93 -26.65 21.10
N GLU A 549 23.31 -25.54 20.70
CA GLU A 549 22.88 -24.47 21.61
C GLU A 549 21.67 -24.96 22.40
N VAL A 550 21.79 -25.11 23.72
CA VAL A 550 20.67 -25.49 24.59
C VAL A 550 19.69 -24.32 24.69
N VAL A 551 18.52 -24.44 24.05
CA VAL A 551 17.46 -23.42 24.05
C VAL A 551 16.42 -23.67 25.14
N TYR A 552 16.33 -24.90 25.65
CA TYR A 552 15.43 -25.25 26.74
C TYR A 552 15.99 -26.41 27.57
N LYS A 553 15.76 -26.40 28.89
CA LYS A 553 16.13 -27.48 29.81
C LYS A 553 15.12 -27.58 30.95
N CYS A 554 14.56 -28.77 31.14
CA CYS A 554 13.48 -29.03 32.11
C CYS A 554 13.45 -30.50 32.53
N GLU A 555 12.58 -30.85 33.48
CA GLU A 555 12.33 -32.23 33.89
C GLU A 555 10.88 -32.64 33.57
N THR A 556 10.67 -33.93 33.26
CA THR A 556 9.34 -34.50 33.09
C THR A 556 8.58 -34.59 34.41
N ASN A 557 7.26 -34.45 34.35
CA ASN A 557 6.36 -34.59 35.50
C ASN A 557 6.14 -36.08 35.89
N GLU A 558 5.24 -36.34 36.85
CA GLU A 558 4.87 -37.69 37.31
C GLU A 558 4.33 -38.60 36.20
N GLN A 559 3.77 -38.02 35.13
CA GLN A 559 3.29 -38.74 33.94
C GLN A 559 4.40 -38.91 32.89
N GLY A 560 5.66 -38.59 33.23
CA GLY A 560 6.80 -38.69 32.34
C GLY A 560 6.73 -37.74 31.14
N THR A 561 5.97 -36.65 31.24
CA THR A 561 5.75 -35.71 30.13
C THR A 561 6.14 -34.29 30.54
N ILE A 562 6.57 -33.49 29.57
CA ILE A 562 6.74 -32.04 29.70
C ILE A 562 6.14 -31.35 28.48
N VAL A 563 5.52 -30.19 28.69
CA VAL A 563 5.00 -29.34 27.62
C VAL A 563 5.86 -28.11 27.55
N ILE A 564 6.40 -27.85 26.36
CA ILE A 564 7.27 -26.72 26.08
C ILE A 564 6.49 -25.79 25.19
N ASP A 565 5.99 -24.72 25.80
CA ASP A 565 5.27 -23.65 25.11
C ASP A 565 6.24 -22.74 24.36
N GLN A 566 5.76 -22.22 23.24
CA GLN A 566 6.41 -21.17 22.46
C GLN A 566 7.84 -21.50 22.04
N LEU A 567 8.02 -22.65 21.40
CA LEU A 567 9.26 -22.97 20.69
C LEU A 567 9.14 -22.47 19.24
N PRO A 568 10.07 -21.62 18.75
CA PRO A 568 10.08 -21.21 17.35
C PRO A 568 10.11 -22.41 16.39
N LYS A 569 9.66 -22.23 15.16
CA LYS A 569 9.95 -23.20 14.09
C LYS A 569 11.46 -23.45 13.97
N GLY A 570 11.84 -24.68 13.65
CA GLY A 570 13.24 -24.99 13.45
C GLY A 570 13.57 -26.47 13.55
N ILE A 571 14.86 -26.76 13.42
CA ILE A 571 15.41 -28.10 13.55
C ILE A 571 16.11 -28.20 14.91
N TYR A 572 15.76 -29.23 15.66
CA TYR A 572 16.21 -29.43 17.02
C TYR A 572 16.77 -30.84 17.22
N ASP A 573 17.76 -30.93 18.11
CA ASP A 573 18.15 -32.19 18.73
C ASP A 573 17.53 -32.24 20.13
N ILE A 574 16.77 -33.30 20.41
CA ILE A 574 16.04 -33.43 21.68
C ILE A 574 16.69 -34.55 22.48
N ARG A 575 17.43 -34.15 23.52
CA ARG A 575 18.12 -35.06 24.43
C ARG A 575 17.23 -35.30 25.65
N VAL A 576 17.01 -36.56 25.96
CA VAL A 576 16.33 -36.99 27.18
C VAL A 576 17.29 -37.84 28.00
N ALA A 577 17.53 -37.44 29.24
CA ALA A 577 18.44 -38.11 30.16
C ALA A 577 17.74 -38.46 31.47
N TYR A 578 17.99 -39.66 31.98
CA TYR A 578 17.51 -40.10 33.28
C TYR A 578 18.60 -40.92 33.99
N LYS A 579 19.18 -40.34 35.05
CA LYS A 579 20.29 -40.92 35.82
C LYS A 579 21.48 -41.25 34.90
N ARG A 580 21.71 -42.54 34.62
CA ARG A 580 22.81 -43.04 33.76
C ARG A 580 22.41 -43.30 32.31
N LEU A 581 21.14 -43.06 31.96
CA LEU A 581 20.59 -43.34 30.64
C LEU A 581 20.36 -42.04 29.88
N GLU A 582 20.61 -42.07 28.58
CA GLU A 582 20.42 -40.95 27.66
C GLU A 582 19.90 -41.47 26.33
N SER A 583 19.01 -40.71 25.69
CA SER A 583 18.59 -40.89 24.31
C SER A 583 18.52 -39.51 23.64
N VAL A 584 18.85 -39.45 22.35
CA VAL A 584 18.82 -38.21 21.58
C VAL A 584 18.05 -38.45 20.29
N GLU A 585 16.96 -37.71 20.10
CA GLU A 585 16.31 -37.56 18.80
C GLU A 585 17.02 -36.46 18.02
N ARG A 586 17.55 -36.78 16.83
CA ARG A 586 18.34 -35.81 16.04
C ARG A 586 17.57 -35.27 14.86
N ASN A 587 17.78 -34.00 14.55
CA ASN A 587 17.17 -33.29 13.42
C ASN A 587 15.64 -33.31 13.43
N PHE A 588 15.03 -33.22 14.60
CA PHE A 588 13.59 -33.09 14.74
C PHE A 588 13.13 -31.73 14.19
N ALA A 589 12.32 -31.76 13.14
CA ALA A 589 11.77 -30.57 12.50
C ALA A 589 10.44 -30.18 13.16
N LEU A 590 10.41 -29.06 13.88
CA LEU A 590 9.20 -28.51 14.46
C LEU A 590 8.57 -27.49 13.49
N GLU A 591 7.54 -27.93 12.77
CA GLU A 591 6.77 -27.12 11.79
C GLU A 591 5.30 -26.89 12.20
N LYS A 592 4.89 -27.50 13.31
CA LYS A 592 3.54 -27.42 13.88
C LYS A 592 3.59 -27.76 15.36
N ASN A 593 2.47 -27.59 16.07
CA ASN A 593 2.34 -28.21 17.39
C ASN A 593 2.53 -29.72 17.28
N ASP A 594 3.39 -30.30 18.11
CA ASP A 594 3.76 -31.70 18.00
C ASP A 594 3.97 -32.38 19.35
N GLU A 595 3.89 -33.71 19.36
CA GLU A 595 4.12 -34.55 20.52
C GLU A 595 5.20 -35.60 20.18
N LEU A 596 6.36 -35.49 20.83
CA LEU A 596 7.47 -36.42 20.64
C LEU A 596 7.55 -37.40 21.80
N ARG A 597 7.56 -38.69 21.47
CA ARG A 597 7.80 -39.75 22.43
C ARG A 597 9.24 -40.26 22.33
N VAL A 598 10.01 -40.15 23.40
CA VAL A 598 11.39 -40.62 23.48
C VAL A 598 11.50 -41.83 24.39
N THR A 599 11.89 -42.98 23.82
CA THR A 599 12.09 -44.22 24.57
C THR A 599 13.51 -44.31 25.11
N LEU A 600 13.66 -44.33 26.43
CA LEU A 600 14.92 -44.65 27.10
C LEU A 600 15.08 -46.17 27.20
N GLY A 601 16.31 -46.67 27.05
CA GLY A 601 16.66 -48.10 27.14
C GLY A 601 16.47 -48.76 28.51
N MET A 602 15.62 -48.19 29.37
CA MET A 602 15.23 -48.70 30.68
C MET A 602 14.14 -49.78 30.52
N LEU A 603 14.32 -50.91 31.19
CA LEU A 603 13.31 -51.96 31.33
C LEU A 603 12.42 -51.69 32.56
N PHE A 604 13.02 -51.47 33.73
CA PHE A 604 12.35 -51.07 34.97
C PHE A 604 13.33 -50.40 35.94
N GLU A 605 12.82 -49.74 36.98
CA GLU A 605 13.61 -49.17 38.07
C GLU A 605 13.49 -50.05 39.32
N LEU A 606 14.62 -50.31 40.00
CA LEU A 606 14.61 -51.10 41.25
C LEU A 606 13.99 -50.30 42.41
N PRO A 607 12.92 -50.81 43.06
CA PRO A 607 12.36 -50.18 44.25
C PRO A 607 13.44 -50.02 45.34
N PHE A 608 13.40 -48.91 46.08
CA PHE A 608 14.31 -48.54 47.19
C PHE A 608 15.75 -48.18 46.83
N LEU A 609 16.30 -48.66 45.72
CA LEU A 609 17.66 -48.34 45.27
C LEU A 609 17.68 -47.23 44.21
N GLY A 610 16.57 -47.03 43.50
CA GLY A 610 16.45 -46.00 42.48
C GLY A 610 17.44 -46.18 41.31
N ILE A 611 17.80 -47.44 40.99
CA ILE A 611 18.75 -47.74 39.91
C ILE A 611 17.95 -48.21 38.69
N PRO A 612 18.10 -47.56 37.51
CA PRO A 612 17.41 -47.97 36.30
C PRO A 612 18.12 -49.18 35.67
N ILE A 613 17.40 -50.27 35.42
CA ILE A 613 17.90 -51.50 34.81
C ILE A 613 17.61 -51.47 33.31
N THR A 614 18.64 -51.65 32.48
CA THR A 614 18.46 -51.72 31.01
C THR A 614 17.97 -53.10 30.57
N THR A 615 17.56 -53.24 29.31
CA THR A 615 17.17 -54.55 28.74
C THR A 615 18.31 -55.57 28.76
N THR A 616 19.56 -55.13 28.57
CA THR A 616 20.75 -56.00 28.60
C THR A 616 21.14 -56.41 30.01
N GLU A 617 21.10 -55.47 30.97
CA GLU A 617 21.30 -55.77 32.39
C GLU A 617 20.18 -56.64 32.94
N GLY A 618 18.94 -56.38 32.54
CA GLY A 618 17.77 -57.18 32.88
C GLY A 618 17.85 -58.61 32.31
N ALA A 619 18.49 -58.81 31.16
CA ALA A 619 18.74 -60.14 30.59
C ALA A 619 19.86 -60.89 31.34
N LEU A 620 20.93 -60.19 31.76
CA LEU A 620 22.01 -60.74 32.59
C LEU A 620 21.52 -61.11 34.00
N ILE A 621 20.71 -60.23 34.59
CA ILE A 621 19.98 -60.46 35.82
C ILE A 621 18.89 -61.53 35.61
N GLY A 622 18.31 -61.62 34.40
CA GLY A 622 17.30 -62.61 34.00
C GLY A 622 17.79 -64.06 34.02
N GLY A 623 19.11 -64.29 34.05
CA GLY A 623 19.69 -65.59 34.39
C GLY A 623 19.51 -66.00 35.86
N VAL A 624 19.23 -65.06 36.78
CA VAL A 624 19.21 -65.33 38.24
C VAL A 624 18.03 -64.68 39.01
N ALA A 625 17.44 -63.54 38.60
CA ALA A 625 16.45 -62.79 39.38
C ALA A 625 15.00 -62.79 38.84
N ALA A 626 14.75 -63.27 37.61
CA ALA A 626 13.38 -63.57 37.17
C ALA A 626 12.71 -64.60 38.12
N ALA A 627 13.51 -65.50 38.70
CA ALA A 627 13.07 -66.42 39.74
C ALA A 627 12.71 -65.72 41.06
N ALA A 628 13.43 -64.67 41.48
CA ALA A 628 13.25 -64.07 42.80
C ALA A 628 12.01 -63.16 42.91
N VAL A 629 11.67 -62.42 41.85
CA VAL A 629 10.47 -61.55 41.83
C VAL A 629 9.19 -62.38 41.64
N ALA A 630 9.23 -63.42 40.79
CA ALA A 630 8.13 -64.39 40.66
C ALA A 630 7.89 -65.15 41.99
N PHE A 631 8.94 -65.52 42.72
CA PHE A 631 8.82 -66.21 44.01
C PHE A 631 8.26 -65.32 45.13
N LYS A 632 8.51 -64.00 45.10
CA LYS A 632 7.98 -63.06 46.10
C LYS A 632 6.51 -62.69 45.83
N LEU A 633 6.10 -62.59 44.56
CA LEU A 633 4.69 -62.40 44.19
C LEU A 633 3.84 -63.67 44.42
N TRP A 634 4.43 -64.87 44.32
CA TRP A 634 3.73 -66.12 44.64
C TRP A 634 3.50 -66.32 46.15
N ARG A 635 4.43 -65.84 47.00
CA ARG A 635 4.34 -66.00 48.47
C ARG A 635 3.40 -65.00 49.17
N GLY A 636 3.04 -63.90 48.52
CA GLY A 636 2.13 -62.89 49.09
C GLY A 636 0.64 -63.21 48.93
N ARG A 637 0.28 -64.30 48.23
CA ARG A 637 -1.10 -64.59 47.84
C ARG A 637 -1.76 -65.77 48.57
N SER A 638 -1.12 -66.32 49.61
CA SER A 638 -1.71 -67.41 50.40
C SER A 638 -1.49 -67.20 51.90
N LYS A 639 -2.27 -66.31 52.50
CA LYS A 639 -2.73 -66.40 53.90
C LYS A 639 -3.76 -65.30 54.16
N GLU A 640 -5.02 -65.65 53.96
CA GLU A 640 -6.10 -65.48 54.94
C GLU A 640 -7.38 -66.10 54.35
N GLU A 641 -7.75 -67.25 54.92
CA GLU A 641 -9.05 -67.91 54.76
C GLU A 641 -10.00 -67.39 55.84
N PHE A 642 -11.27 -67.28 55.45
CA PHE A 642 -12.50 -67.54 56.22
C PHE A 642 -12.89 -66.67 57.42
N GLU A 643 -13.98 -65.90 57.20
CA GLU A 643 -15.29 -65.90 57.91
C GLU A 643 -15.86 -64.49 57.72
N GLY A 644 -16.97 -64.23 57.00
CA GLY A 644 -18.32 -64.76 57.14
C GLY A 644 -19.29 -63.56 57.08
N ALA A 645 -20.54 -63.81 56.67
CA ALA A 645 -21.72 -62.91 56.70
C ALA A 645 -22.04 -62.00 55.48
N THR A 646 -22.88 -62.56 54.61
CA THR A 646 -24.18 -62.05 54.09
C THR A 646 -24.31 -60.63 53.58
N ILE A 647 -24.76 -60.49 52.33
CA ILE A 647 -25.97 -59.71 51.96
C ILE A 647 -26.67 -60.43 50.78
N GLU A 648 -27.88 -60.92 51.00
CA GLU A 648 -28.88 -61.13 49.95
C GLU A 648 -29.96 -60.05 50.13
N ASP A 649 -30.28 -59.40 49.01
CA ASP A 649 -31.61 -59.06 48.53
C ASP A 649 -32.51 -57.97 49.18
N VAL A 650 -32.92 -57.05 48.28
CA VAL A 650 -34.31 -56.79 47.84
C VAL A 650 -35.25 -55.94 48.73
N GLU A 651 -35.74 -54.90 48.04
CA GLU A 651 -37.04 -54.20 48.10
C GLU A 651 -37.44 -53.37 49.33
N GLY A 652 -37.40 -52.05 49.09
CA GLY A 652 -38.57 -51.17 49.18
C GLY A 652 -38.54 -50.17 48.03
#